data_AF-A0A6J6KFU0-F1
#
_entry.id   AF-A0A6J6KFU0-F1
#
_cell.length_a   1.000
_cell.length_b   1.000
_cell.length_c   1.000
_cell.angle_alpha   90.00
_cell.angle_beta   90.00
_cell.angle_gamma   90.00
#
_symmetry.space_group_name_H-M   'P 1'
#
loop_
_entity.id
_entity.type
_entity.pdbx_description
1 polymer ?
#
loop_
_entity_poly.entity_id
_entity_poly.type
_entity_poly.pdbx_seq_one_letter_code
_entity_poly.pdbx_strand_id
1 'polypeptide(L)'
;MAVVARSREALAKLALDLAHESVPIEIAGANGALRDEFGSKMLLRAADLILGNQSIDASVAIGLLTSPLCGLDSLGLRRLRRALRREELLSDGIRNSDELLAELFKSPGSATTIKSKEGLQVAKFLKNYFEAQKIATDKSNSIEDLLWHLWDSSGLAKSWQELSRGVGEVALQANRNLDAVVSLFAAANRFVERNPDGESKVFITQQLAQILPEDTLALKNKSGSAVRLLTPSGLIGNRFQVVVLPQLIEGVWPNLRPRSSLLGANSLDALLSKRITDLSQPQKSELANELRMLHKAVGAASERLLITATETDDSQASQFFRLILGEIPAPTLHPGSRLTLRGMAATLRKQLLSSENEVAAESAALGLVRLANAKVPGANPETWYGLLEVSSLEPLTELGEKVVVRPSQLESFLKCPLHWFLNAHGASDTTFSANLGSLVHRALELGTEADEQSLWNLVESKWHTLSFESQWLEQAGSRKAKAMIANMVQYLRKFDAAGAQVIGRETNFEFQLGSALIRGQVDRIESYPDGQVMIVDLKTGGKVFTKDEAQNNPQLGLYQLAFENKAFEEQIDLPENASLGGAKLLLIGGDKPTEREQLSLASSETLKNHFENLVETAAQGMSMNSKIFLANVGSHCSNENEYGSCQIHLTKAVSYVG
;
A
#
# COMPACT_ATOMS: atom_id res chain seq x y z
N MET A 1 25.66 -27.69 -13.26
CA MET A 1 25.86 -26.46 -14.06
C MET A 1 26.19 -25.31 -13.11
N ALA A 2 26.99 -24.34 -13.55
CA ALA A 2 27.26 -23.13 -12.79
C ALA A 2 27.07 -21.87 -13.64
N VAL A 3 26.58 -20.80 -13.01
CA VAL A 3 26.48 -19.45 -13.56
C VAL A 3 27.44 -18.57 -12.79
N VAL A 4 28.38 -17.95 -13.49
CA VAL A 4 29.47 -17.20 -12.87
C VAL A 4 29.39 -15.74 -13.28
N ALA A 5 29.09 -14.88 -12.31
CA ALA A 5 29.03 -13.43 -12.52
C ALA A 5 30.10 -12.73 -11.69
N ARG A 6 30.51 -11.55 -12.14
CA ARG A 6 31.63 -10.81 -11.53
C ARG A 6 31.33 -10.28 -10.14
N SER A 7 30.08 -9.91 -9.86
CA SER A 7 29.62 -9.36 -8.57
C SER A 7 28.46 -10.17 -8.00
N ARG A 8 28.26 -10.08 -6.69
CA ARG A 8 27.12 -10.73 -6.01
C ARG A 8 25.78 -10.11 -6.36
N GLU A 9 25.76 -8.79 -6.57
CA GLU A 9 24.56 -8.09 -7.02
C GLU A 9 24.06 -8.64 -8.37
N ALA A 10 24.98 -8.88 -9.31
CA ALA A 10 24.64 -9.54 -10.58
C ALA A 10 24.10 -10.96 -10.37
N LEU A 11 24.67 -11.74 -9.42
CA LEU A 11 24.14 -13.06 -9.08
C LEU A 11 22.74 -12.99 -8.46
N ALA A 12 22.45 -12.00 -7.60
CA ALA A 12 21.14 -11.84 -7.00
C ALA A 12 20.06 -11.51 -8.05
N LYS A 13 20.39 -10.66 -9.04
CA LYS A 13 19.50 -10.37 -10.17
C LYS A 13 19.26 -11.62 -11.04
N LEU A 14 20.34 -12.31 -11.43
CA LEU A 14 20.25 -13.55 -12.22
C LEU A 14 19.50 -14.66 -11.49
N ALA A 15 19.61 -14.70 -10.16
CA ALA A 15 18.85 -15.65 -9.35
C ALA A 15 17.34 -15.44 -9.50
N LEU A 16 16.90 -14.18 -9.44
CA LEU A 16 15.49 -13.84 -9.63
C LEU A 16 15.03 -14.17 -11.06
N ASP A 17 15.82 -13.81 -12.07
CA ASP A 17 15.50 -14.09 -13.47
C ASP A 17 15.39 -15.60 -13.76
N LEU A 18 16.30 -16.41 -13.21
CA LEU A 18 16.27 -17.86 -13.37
C LEU A 18 15.13 -18.51 -12.59
N ALA A 19 14.78 -17.99 -11.41
CA ALA A 19 13.65 -18.48 -10.63
C ALA A 19 12.31 -18.16 -11.30
N HIS A 20 12.20 -17.03 -12.00
CA HIS A 20 11.05 -16.74 -12.87
C HIS A 20 10.89 -17.79 -13.98
N GLU A 21 12.01 -18.30 -14.52
CA GLU A 21 12.03 -19.42 -15.47
C GLU A 21 11.94 -20.81 -14.81
N SER A 22 11.61 -20.87 -13.51
CA SER A 22 11.45 -22.11 -12.72
C SER A 22 12.71 -22.99 -12.68
N VAL A 23 13.89 -22.37 -12.75
CA VAL A 23 15.17 -23.07 -12.62
C VAL A 23 15.58 -23.12 -11.13
N PRO A 24 15.81 -24.31 -10.55
CA PRO A 24 16.33 -24.42 -9.20
C PRO A 24 17.75 -23.86 -9.13
N ILE A 25 17.98 -22.94 -8.20
CA ILE A 25 19.25 -22.22 -8.07
C ILE A 25 19.77 -22.22 -6.64
N GLU A 26 21.09 -22.10 -6.51
CA GLU A 26 21.78 -21.95 -5.22
C GLU A 26 22.86 -20.87 -5.36
N ILE A 27 22.78 -19.78 -4.59
CA ILE A 27 23.86 -18.78 -4.52
C ILE A 27 24.86 -19.24 -3.45
N ALA A 28 26.13 -19.41 -3.83
CA ALA A 28 27.14 -19.78 -2.83
C ALA A 28 27.71 -18.58 -2.07
N GLY A 29 27.98 -18.83 -0.79
CA GLY A 29 28.45 -17.84 0.18
C GLY A 29 27.33 -17.30 1.06
N ALA A 30 27.69 -16.40 2.00
CA ALA A 30 26.73 -15.65 2.80
C ALA A 30 26.06 -14.57 1.94
N ASN A 31 24.74 -14.52 1.88
CA ASN A 31 24.01 -13.61 0.98
C ASN A 31 24.01 -12.15 1.48
N GLY A 32 23.95 -11.95 2.79
CA GLY A 32 23.91 -10.64 3.45
C GLY A 32 24.19 -10.77 4.95
N ALA A 33 24.31 -9.65 5.66
CA ALA A 33 24.35 -9.68 7.12
C ALA A 33 22.99 -10.16 7.66
N LEU A 34 22.99 -10.88 8.78
CA LEU A 34 21.75 -11.47 9.34
C LEU A 34 20.69 -10.42 9.70
N ARG A 35 21.10 -9.17 9.97
CA ARG A 35 20.19 -8.05 10.22
C ARG A 35 19.41 -7.59 8.98
N ASP A 36 19.91 -7.89 7.78
CA ASP A 36 19.35 -7.46 6.50
C ASP A 36 18.52 -8.57 5.84
N GLU A 37 18.84 -9.83 6.15
CA GLU A 37 18.08 -11.00 5.69
C GLU A 37 16.72 -11.12 6.37
N PHE A 38 15.65 -11.26 5.59
CA PHE A 38 14.27 -11.19 6.07
C PHE A 38 13.98 -12.17 7.23
N GLY A 39 14.35 -13.45 7.09
CA GLY A 39 14.07 -14.47 8.11
C GLY A 39 14.72 -14.16 9.47
N SER A 40 16.01 -13.89 9.48
CA SER A 40 16.76 -13.59 10.71
C SER A 40 16.46 -12.20 11.28
N LYS A 41 16.23 -11.19 10.43
CA LYS A 41 15.89 -9.82 10.84
C LYS A 41 14.63 -9.77 11.70
N MET A 42 13.62 -10.57 11.36
CA MET A 42 12.35 -10.63 12.11
C MET A 42 12.59 -11.12 13.54
N LEU A 43 13.37 -12.19 13.70
CA LEU A 43 13.71 -12.74 15.01
C LEU A 43 14.61 -11.79 15.81
N LEU A 44 15.62 -11.19 15.16
CA LEU A 44 16.50 -10.21 15.80
C LEU A 44 15.74 -8.99 16.32
N ARG A 45 14.81 -8.44 15.52
CA ARG A 45 13.98 -7.30 15.95
C ARG A 45 13.02 -7.66 17.07
N ALA A 46 12.39 -8.83 17.01
CA ALA A 46 11.52 -9.29 18.08
C ALA A 46 12.31 -9.47 19.39
N ALA A 47 13.48 -10.12 19.34
CA ALA A 47 14.36 -10.29 20.49
C ALA A 47 14.87 -8.95 21.04
N ASP A 48 15.24 -8.00 20.19
CA ASP A 48 15.68 -6.64 20.58
C ASP A 48 14.61 -5.91 21.40
N LEU A 49 13.35 -6.01 20.98
CA LEU A 49 12.21 -5.42 21.68
C LEU A 49 11.91 -6.13 23.01
N ILE A 50 11.99 -7.47 23.04
CA ILE A 50 11.75 -8.27 24.26
C ILE A 50 12.82 -8.01 25.31
N LEU A 51 14.08 -7.81 24.91
CA LEU A 51 15.20 -7.47 25.79
C LEU A 51 15.15 -6.02 26.30
N GLY A 52 14.11 -5.25 25.94
CA GLY A 52 13.84 -3.92 26.49
C GLY A 52 14.73 -2.82 25.93
N ASN A 53 15.26 -2.99 24.71
CA ASN A 53 16.11 -1.96 24.09
C ASN A 53 15.32 -0.77 23.54
N GLN A 54 14.01 -0.92 23.29
CA GLN A 54 13.13 0.12 22.79
C GLN A 54 11.73 0.01 23.39
N SER A 55 11.06 1.14 23.60
CA SER A 55 9.64 1.17 23.97
C SER A 55 8.77 0.82 22.75
N ILE A 56 7.67 0.09 22.99
CA ILE A 56 6.72 -0.24 21.93
C ILE A 56 5.76 0.92 21.76
N ASP A 57 5.99 1.71 20.71
CA ASP A 57 5.01 2.67 20.20
C ASP A 57 4.08 2.02 19.17
N ALA A 58 3.15 2.79 18.64
CA ALA A 58 2.21 2.31 17.63
C ALA A 58 2.90 1.83 16.35
N SER A 59 3.98 2.48 15.92
CA SER A 59 4.71 2.11 14.70
C SER A 59 5.41 0.76 14.84
N VAL A 60 6.03 0.53 16.00
CA VAL A 60 6.69 -0.73 16.37
C VAL A 60 5.65 -1.83 16.53
N ALA A 61 4.52 -1.55 17.20
CA ALA A 61 3.40 -2.48 17.33
C ALA A 61 2.88 -2.93 15.96
N ILE A 62 2.66 -2.01 15.02
CA ILE A 62 2.24 -2.32 13.65
C ILE A 62 3.30 -3.20 12.97
N GLY A 63 4.59 -2.86 13.10
CA GLY A 63 5.69 -3.64 12.54
C GLY A 63 5.74 -5.08 13.05
N LEU A 64 5.48 -5.30 14.34
CA LEU A 64 5.40 -6.65 14.94
C LEU A 64 4.15 -7.42 14.48
N LEU A 65 2.99 -6.77 14.49
CA LEU A 65 1.71 -7.39 14.13
C LEU A 65 1.65 -7.77 12.64
N THR A 66 2.30 -6.99 11.77
CA THR A 66 2.42 -7.26 10.34
C THR A 66 3.63 -8.13 9.97
N SER A 67 4.51 -8.40 10.93
CA SER A 67 5.63 -9.34 10.72
C SER A 67 5.10 -10.76 10.49
N PRO A 68 5.88 -11.67 9.88
CA PRO A 68 5.52 -13.08 9.74
C PRO A 68 5.25 -13.80 11.07
N LEU A 69 5.76 -13.28 12.20
CA LEU A 69 5.56 -13.89 13.51
C LEU A 69 4.10 -13.81 13.96
N CYS A 70 3.42 -12.70 13.64
CA CYS A 70 1.99 -12.55 13.88
C CYS A 70 1.19 -12.83 12.61
N GLY A 71 1.56 -12.22 11.48
CA GLY A 71 1.01 -12.50 10.15
C GLY A 71 -0.28 -11.74 9.80
N LEU A 72 -0.49 -10.53 10.34
CA LEU A 72 -1.62 -9.69 9.90
C LEU A 72 -1.29 -8.95 8.60
N ASP A 73 -2.22 -9.00 7.66
CA ASP A 73 -2.24 -8.13 6.49
C ASP A 73 -2.90 -6.77 6.82
N SER A 74 -2.94 -5.87 5.84
CA SER A 74 -3.53 -4.52 6.01
C SER A 74 -5.01 -4.57 6.38
N LEU A 75 -5.76 -5.53 5.82
CA LEU A 75 -7.19 -5.72 6.12
C LEU A 75 -7.38 -6.27 7.54
N GLY A 76 -6.56 -7.23 7.95
CA GLY A 76 -6.56 -7.80 9.27
C GLY A 76 -6.23 -6.75 10.34
N LEU A 77 -5.24 -5.90 10.09
CA LEU A 77 -4.93 -4.76 10.95
C LEU A 77 -6.11 -3.77 11.05
N ARG A 78 -6.79 -3.46 9.94
CA ARG A 78 -7.98 -2.60 9.94
C ARG A 78 -9.12 -3.20 10.76
N ARG A 79 -9.35 -4.50 10.64
CA ARG A 79 -10.36 -5.23 11.43
C ARG A 79 -10.02 -5.24 12.92
N LEU A 80 -8.76 -5.47 13.26
CA LEU A 80 -8.27 -5.42 14.64
C LEU A 80 -8.49 -4.02 15.25
N ARG A 81 -8.08 -2.95 14.56
CA ARG A 81 -8.28 -1.56 15.00
C ARG A 81 -9.74 -1.25 15.27
N ARG A 82 -10.65 -1.69 14.38
CA ARG A 82 -12.09 -1.52 14.57
C ARG A 82 -12.61 -2.27 15.79
N ALA A 83 -12.14 -3.50 16.01
CA ALA A 83 -12.55 -4.29 17.16
C ALA A 83 -12.06 -3.67 18.49
N LEU A 84 -10.81 -3.25 18.55
CA LEU A 84 -10.22 -2.53 19.68
C LEU A 84 -10.99 -1.24 19.97
N ARG A 85 -11.24 -0.42 18.94
CA ARG A 85 -11.96 0.84 19.12
C ARG A 85 -13.40 0.63 19.59
N ARG A 86 -14.05 -0.45 19.14
CA ARG A 86 -15.40 -0.81 19.61
C ARG A 86 -15.40 -1.17 21.09
N GLU A 87 -14.45 -1.97 21.57
CA GLU A 87 -14.35 -2.31 23.00
C GLU A 87 -14.03 -1.10 23.86
N GLU A 88 -13.15 -0.22 23.38
CA GLU A 88 -12.81 1.04 24.04
C GLU A 88 -14.05 1.94 24.19
N LEU A 89 -14.83 2.13 23.12
CA LEU A 89 -16.06 2.93 23.15
C LEU A 89 -17.14 2.33 24.05
N LEU A 90 -17.25 1.00 24.11
CA LEU A 90 -18.16 0.32 25.04
C LEU A 90 -17.75 0.48 26.51
N SER A 91 -16.50 0.84 26.76
CA SER A 91 -15.94 1.10 28.09
C SER A 91 -15.81 2.60 28.39
N ASP A 92 -16.51 3.45 27.62
CA ASP A 92 -16.46 4.92 27.68
C ASP A 92 -15.04 5.52 27.52
N GLY A 93 -14.17 4.79 26.83
CA GLY A 93 -12.79 5.18 26.59
C GLY A 93 -12.61 6.09 25.37
N ILE A 94 -11.69 7.03 25.48
CA ILE A 94 -11.43 8.06 24.45
C ILE A 94 -10.15 7.80 23.62
N ARG A 95 -9.40 6.73 23.93
CA ARG A 95 -8.09 6.45 23.30
C ARG A 95 -8.21 6.18 21.80
N ASN A 96 -7.24 6.65 21.04
CA ASN A 96 -7.20 6.40 19.60
C ASN A 96 -6.73 4.96 19.28
N SER A 97 -6.87 4.56 18.01
CA SER A 97 -6.51 3.19 17.64
C SER A 97 -5.01 2.87 17.71
N ASP A 98 -4.14 3.88 17.63
CA ASP A 98 -2.67 3.70 17.71
C ASP A 98 -2.23 3.44 19.15
N GLU A 99 -2.78 4.20 20.10
CA GLU A 99 -2.62 3.98 21.54
C GLU A 99 -3.11 2.59 21.94
N LEU A 100 -4.27 2.17 21.44
CA LEU A 100 -4.81 0.83 21.73
C LEU A 100 -3.91 -0.30 21.19
N LEU A 101 -3.25 -0.11 20.05
CA LEU A 101 -2.30 -1.09 19.53
C LEU A 101 -1.03 -1.18 20.36
N ALA A 102 -0.50 -0.05 20.85
CA ALA A 102 0.65 -0.05 21.76
C ALA A 102 0.29 -0.67 23.12
N GLU A 103 -0.92 -0.41 23.63
CA GLU A 103 -1.43 -0.93 24.90
C GLU A 103 -1.48 -2.47 24.94
N LEU A 104 -1.70 -3.12 23.79
CA LEU A 104 -1.72 -4.58 23.67
C LEU A 104 -0.44 -5.25 24.20
N PHE A 105 0.69 -4.56 24.15
CA PHE A 105 1.99 -5.08 24.57
C PHE A 105 2.34 -4.78 26.04
N LYS A 106 1.48 -4.05 26.77
CA LYS A 106 1.76 -3.71 28.18
C LYS A 106 1.40 -4.81 29.17
N SER A 107 0.35 -5.58 28.88
CA SER A 107 -0.15 -6.63 29.79
C SER A 107 -0.50 -7.93 29.08
N PRO A 108 -0.23 -9.08 29.71
CA PRO A 108 -0.65 -10.37 29.16
C PRO A 108 -2.17 -10.45 29.13
N GLY A 109 -2.72 -10.91 28.01
CA GLY A 109 -4.16 -11.11 27.83
C GLY A 109 -4.94 -9.92 27.25
N SER A 110 -4.29 -8.80 26.89
CA SER A 110 -4.97 -7.61 26.36
C SER A 110 -5.81 -7.83 25.10
N ALA A 111 -5.53 -8.87 24.30
CA ALA A 111 -6.30 -9.20 23.09
C ALA A 111 -7.32 -10.33 23.29
N THR A 112 -7.46 -10.90 24.50
CA THR A 112 -8.31 -12.09 24.74
C THR A 112 -9.81 -11.80 24.65
N THR A 113 -10.21 -10.56 24.88
CA THR A 113 -11.59 -10.08 24.74
C THR A 113 -12.05 -10.04 23.27
N ILE A 114 -11.09 -9.88 22.35
CA ILE A 114 -11.34 -9.72 20.92
C ILE A 114 -11.58 -11.08 20.25
N LYS A 115 -12.85 -11.50 20.21
CA LYS A 115 -13.27 -12.81 19.64
C LYS A 115 -13.25 -12.91 18.10
N SER A 116 -12.54 -12.03 17.39
CA SER A 116 -12.38 -12.13 15.94
C SER A 116 -11.25 -13.08 15.55
N LYS A 117 -11.20 -13.53 14.29
CA LYS A 117 -10.09 -14.34 13.77
C LYS A 117 -8.75 -13.64 13.98
N GLU A 118 -8.70 -12.34 13.66
CA GLU A 118 -7.54 -11.49 13.82
C GLU A 118 -7.19 -11.31 15.30
N GLY A 119 -8.18 -11.11 16.18
CA GLY A 119 -7.99 -11.00 17.62
C GLY A 119 -7.39 -12.27 18.24
N LEU A 120 -7.86 -13.45 17.84
CA LEU A 120 -7.31 -14.74 18.27
C LEU A 120 -5.87 -14.95 17.81
N GLN A 121 -5.56 -14.56 16.57
CA GLN A 121 -4.19 -14.61 16.02
C GLN A 121 -3.25 -13.70 16.81
N VAL A 122 -3.67 -12.47 17.11
CA VAL A 122 -2.93 -11.53 17.94
C VAL A 122 -2.80 -12.00 19.38
N ALA A 123 -3.85 -12.56 19.98
CA ALA A 123 -3.80 -13.10 21.33
C ALA A 123 -2.79 -14.24 21.45
N LYS A 124 -2.70 -15.13 20.45
CA LYS A 124 -1.68 -16.17 20.38
C LYS A 124 -0.27 -15.58 20.27
N PHE A 125 -0.08 -14.60 19.39
CA PHE A 125 1.20 -13.92 19.22
C PHE A 125 1.65 -13.20 20.52
N LEU A 126 0.76 -12.44 21.16
CA LEU A 126 1.05 -11.74 22.40
C LEU A 126 1.36 -12.71 23.55
N LYS A 127 0.64 -13.84 23.63
CA LYS A 127 0.97 -14.89 24.59
C LYS A 127 2.43 -15.35 24.42
N ASN A 128 2.83 -15.68 23.19
CA ASN A 128 4.20 -16.10 22.89
C ASN A 128 5.21 -14.98 23.21
N TYR A 129 4.87 -13.72 22.92
CA TYR A 129 5.69 -12.54 23.23
C TYR A 129 5.94 -12.39 24.74
N PHE A 130 4.91 -12.47 25.57
CA PHE A 130 5.07 -12.37 27.03
C PHE A 130 5.79 -13.60 27.63
N GLU A 131 5.62 -14.79 27.06
CA GLU A 131 6.42 -15.96 27.43
C GLU A 131 7.89 -15.77 27.09
N ALA A 132 8.20 -15.19 25.92
CA ALA A 132 9.56 -14.83 25.53
C ALA A 132 10.19 -13.81 26.48
N GLN A 133 9.40 -12.84 26.97
CA GLN A 133 9.85 -11.87 27.98
C GLN A 133 10.22 -12.53 29.31
N LYS A 134 9.52 -13.58 29.72
CA LYS A 134 9.90 -14.38 30.90
C LYS A 134 11.23 -15.11 30.67
N ILE A 135 11.42 -15.71 29.49
CA ILE A 135 12.69 -16.37 29.13
C ILE A 135 13.84 -15.36 29.15
N ALA A 136 13.62 -14.16 28.59
CA ALA A 136 14.63 -13.11 28.52
C ALA A 136 15.01 -12.49 29.88
N THR A 137 14.12 -12.54 30.87
CA THR A 137 14.38 -12.01 32.23
C THR A 137 15.06 -13.03 33.14
N ASP A 138 14.95 -14.31 32.81
CA ASP A 138 15.58 -15.40 33.54
C ASP A 138 17.03 -15.63 33.07
N LYS A 139 17.98 -15.43 33.98
CA LYS A 139 19.42 -15.48 33.71
C LYS A 139 19.94 -16.88 33.40
N SER A 140 19.18 -17.95 33.68
CA SER A 140 19.61 -19.30 33.31
C SER A 140 19.40 -19.61 31.82
N ASN A 141 18.59 -18.81 31.12
CA ASN A 141 18.30 -19.04 29.71
C ASN A 141 19.29 -18.27 28.83
N SER A 142 19.66 -18.90 27.72
CA SER A 142 20.54 -18.34 26.73
C SER A 142 19.77 -17.56 25.67
N ILE A 143 20.50 -16.84 24.81
CA ILE A 143 19.91 -16.24 23.61
C ILE A 143 19.35 -17.29 22.64
N GLU A 144 19.92 -18.50 22.62
CA GLU A 144 19.43 -19.60 21.80
C GLU A 144 18.02 -20.02 22.25
N ASP A 145 17.78 -20.12 23.55
CA ASP A 145 16.45 -20.46 24.10
C ASP A 145 15.39 -19.41 23.75
N LEU A 146 15.77 -18.13 23.83
CA LEU A 146 14.89 -17.02 23.44
C LEU A 146 14.53 -17.06 21.94
N LEU A 147 15.54 -17.22 21.07
CA LEU A 147 15.34 -17.30 19.63
C LEU A 147 14.56 -18.56 19.23
N TRP A 148 14.83 -19.68 19.90
CA TRP A 148 14.13 -20.95 19.69
C TRP A 148 12.66 -20.82 20.04
N HIS A 149 12.32 -20.26 21.21
CA HIS A 149 10.93 -20.03 21.61
C HIS A 149 10.18 -19.14 20.62
N LEU A 150 10.80 -18.03 20.17
CA LEU A 150 10.20 -17.16 19.16
C LEU A 150 9.99 -17.87 17.81
N TRP A 151 10.93 -18.70 17.39
CA TRP A 151 10.86 -19.43 16.14
C TRP A 151 9.84 -20.57 16.16
N ASP A 152 9.91 -21.46 17.16
CA ASP A 152 9.07 -22.65 17.26
C ASP A 152 7.59 -22.26 17.47
N SER A 153 7.33 -21.31 18.39
CA SER A 153 5.97 -20.88 18.72
C SER A 153 5.26 -20.13 17.58
N SER A 154 6.01 -19.58 16.62
CA SER A 154 5.47 -18.87 15.45
C SER A 154 4.74 -19.78 14.46
N GLY A 155 5.10 -21.07 14.40
CA GLY A 155 4.59 -22.01 13.38
C GLY A 155 5.14 -21.78 11.96
N LEU A 156 6.08 -20.86 11.77
CA LEU A 156 6.69 -20.55 10.46
C LEU A 156 7.52 -21.71 9.90
N ALA A 157 8.15 -22.51 10.75
CA ALA A 157 9.02 -23.61 10.33
C ALA A 157 8.31 -24.57 9.36
N LYS A 158 7.08 -24.99 9.71
CA LYS A 158 6.28 -25.89 8.88
C LYS A 158 5.84 -25.24 7.56
N SER A 159 5.43 -23.97 7.61
CA SER A 159 4.93 -23.28 6.42
C SER A 159 6.04 -23.00 5.42
N TRP A 160 7.19 -22.50 5.89
CA TRP A 160 8.34 -22.19 5.04
C TRP A 160 8.99 -23.46 4.49
N GLN A 161 8.99 -24.57 5.25
CA GLN A 161 9.43 -25.87 4.75
C GLN A 161 8.55 -26.38 3.60
N GLU A 162 7.22 -26.18 3.66
CA GLU A 162 6.34 -26.57 2.56
C GLU A 162 6.58 -25.68 1.33
N LEU A 163 6.64 -24.36 1.52
CA LEU A 163 6.86 -23.40 0.45
C LEU A 163 8.21 -23.59 -0.24
N SER A 164 9.24 -24.04 0.50
CA SER A 164 10.59 -24.21 -0.02
C SER A 164 10.77 -25.43 -0.94
N ARG A 165 9.78 -26.34 -1.01
CA ARG A 165 9.82 -27.54 -1.88
C ARG A 165 9.61 -27.25 -3.36
N GLY A 166 9.05 -26.10 -3.71
CA GLY A 166 8.81 -25.71 -5.11
C GLY A 166 10.09 -25.32 -5.86
N VAL A 167 9.92 -24.88 -7.12
CA VAL A 167 11.04 -24.49 -8.02
C VAL A 167 10.96 -23.04 -8.53
N GLY A 168 10.03 -22.23 -7.98
CA GLY A 168 9.83 -20.82 -8.36
C GLY A 168 10.30 -19.82 -7.30
N GLU A 169 9.97 -18.54 -7.51
CA GLU A 169 10.37 -17.42 -6.64
C GLU A 169 10.00 -17.61 -5.16
N VAL A 170 8.79 -18.12 -4.89
CA VAL A 170 8.31 -18.39 -3.54
C VAL A 170 9.21 -19.41 -2.83
N ALA A 171 9.60 -20.47 -3.53
CA ALA A 171 10.47 -21.50 -2.99
C ALA A 171 11.89 -21.00 -2.79
N LEU A 172 12.41 -20.18 -3.73
CA LEU A 172 13.70 -19.52 -3.58
C LEU A 172 13.74 -18.65 -2.33
N GLN A 173 12.73 -17.80 -2.14
CA GLN A 173 12.66 -16.90 -0.99
C GLN A 173 12.46 -17.67 0.32
N ALA A 174 11.64 -18.73 0.34
CA ALA A 174 11.46 -19.57 1.51
C ALA A 174 12.76 -20.30 1.91
N ASN A 175 13.50 -20.87 0.95
CA ASN A 175 14.82 -21.44 1.20
C ASN A 175 15.79 -20.40 1.76
N ARG A 176 15.83 -19.19 1.18
CA ARG A 176 16.67 -18.09 1.66
C ARG A 176 16.33 -17.70 3.10
N ASN A 177 15.05 -17.62 3.44
CA ASN A 177 14.60 -17.29 4.79
C ASN A 177 15.02 -18.37 5.80
N LEU A 178 14.87 -19.66 5.44
CA LEU A 178 15.30 -20.77 6.28
C LEU A 178 16.83 -20.79 6.49
N ASP A 179 17.61 -20.59 5.42
CA ASP A 179 19.07 -20.50 5.50
C ASP A 179 19.54 -19.37 6.43
N ALA A 180 18.86 -18.22 6.39
CA ALA A 180 19.14 -17.09 7.26
C ALA A 180 18.84 -17.40 8.73
N VAL A 181 17.72 -18.08 9.01
CA VAL A 181 17.36 -18.52 10.37
C VAL A 181 18.37 -19.54 10.90
N VAL A 182 18.73 -20.56 10.11
CA VAL A 182 19.75 -21.55 10.50
C VAL A 182 21.11 -20.88 10.76
N SER A 183 21.49 -19.91 9.92
CA SER A 183 22.73 -19.15 10.10
C SER A 183 22.70 -18.29 11.37
N LEU A 184 21.54 -17.73 11.73
CA LEU A 184 21.34 -17.01 12.99
C LEU A 184 21.50 -17.92 14.21
N PHE A 185 20.90 -19.11 14.20
CA PHE A 185 21.09 -20.09 15.29
C PHE A 185 22.55 -20.56 15.40
N ALA A 186 23.23 -20.77 14.27
CA ALA A 186 24.66 -21.09 14.28
C ALA A 186 25.54 -19.93 14.82
N ALA A 187 25.12 -18.67 14.64
CA ALA A 187 25.78 -17.52 15.26
C ALA A 187 25.50 -17.43 16.77
N ALA A 188 24.25 -17.67 17.17
CA ALA A 188 23.84 -17.68 18.58
C ALA A 188 24.59 -18.76 19.37
N ASN A 189 24.63 -20.00 18.86
CA ASN A 189 25.34 -21.10 19.51
C ASN A 189 26.85 -20.79 19.68
N ARG A 190 27.53 -20.32 18.63
CA ARG A 190 28.94 -19.87 18.72
C ARG A 190 29.15 -18.77 19.74
N PHE A 191 28.19 -17.85 19.90
CA PHE A 191 28.27 -16.79 20.89
C PHE A 191 28.19 -17.34 22.31
N VAL A 192 27.25 -18.25 22.57
CA VAL A 192 27.06 -18.92 23.87
C VAL A 192 28.29 -19.76 24.23
N GLU A 193 28.83 -20.55 23.29
CA GLU A 193 30.05 -21.33 23.51
C GLU A 193 31.26 -20.46 23.89
N ARG A 194 31.38 -19.29 23.27
CA ARG A 194 32.50 -18.36 23.53
C ARG A 194 32.29 -17.48 24.75
N ASN A 195 31.04 -17.21 25.11
CA ASN A 195 30.66 -16.34 26.21
C ASN A 195 29.56 -17.03 27.05
N PRO A 196 29.91 -18.04 27.86
CA PRO A 196 28.92 -18.78 28.66
C PRO A 196 28.09 -17.88 29.59
N ASP A 197 28.70 -16.83 30.14
CA ASP A 197 28.06 -15.83 31.01
C ASP A 197 27.68 -14.54 30.24
N GLY A 198 27.71 -14.57 28.91
CA GLY A 198 27.45 -13.41 28.06
C GLY A 198 25.97 -13.03 28.04
N GLU A 199 25.65 -11.74 28.21
CA GLU A 199 24.27 -11.29 28.13
C GLU A 199 23.68 -11.39 26.72
N SER A 200 22.47 -11.94 26.58
CA SER A 200 21.72 -12.03 25.32
C SER A 200 21.57 -10.69 24.59
N LYS A 201 21.49 -9.58 25.33
CA LYS A 201 21.45 -8.22 24.79
C LYS A 201 22.71 -7.85 24.02
N VAL A 202 23.87 -8.32 24.45
CA VAL A 202 25.15 -8.06 23.77
C VAL A 202 25.16 -8.73 22.40
N PHE A 203 24.72 -9.98 22.30
CA PHE A 203 24.60 -10.69 21.02
C PHE A 203 23.70 -9.95 20.03
N ILE A 204 22.48 -9.59 20.44
CA ILE A 204 21.53 -8.88 19.57
C ILE A 204 22.10 -7.55 19.10
N THR A 205 22.69 -6.77 20.01
CA THR A 205 23.32 -5.49 19.68
C THR A 205 24.46 -5.66 18.68
N GLN A 206 25.33 -6.65 18.88
CA GLN A 206 26.43 -6.96 17.96
C GLN A 206 25.90 -7.37 16.58
N GLN A 207 24.88 -8.24 16.54
CA GLN A 207 24.33 -8.75 15.29
C GLN A 207 23.59 -7.68 14.48
N LEU A 208 22.91 -6.74 15.16
CA LEU A 208 22.27 -5.59 14.53
C LEU A 208 23.28 -4.52 14.08
N ALA A 209 24.40 -4.36 14.80
CA ALA A 209 25.48 -3.47 14.41
C ALA A 209 26.33 -4.02 13.24
N GLN A 210 26.35 -5.33 13.04
CA GLN A 210 27.17 -5.99 12.04
C GLN A 210 26.71 -5.69 10.61
N ILE A 211 27.52 -4.94 9.87
CA ILE A 211 27.26 -4.57 8.46
C ILE A 211 27.76 -5.65 7.50
N LEU A 212 28.83 -6.35 7.86
CA LEU A 212 29.47 -7.33 6.98
C LEU A 212 28.88 -8.72 7.20
N PRO A 213 28.58 -9.48 6.13
CA PRO A 213 28.17 -10.87 6.27
C PRO A 213 29.25 -11.69 6.98
N GLU A 214 28.85 -12.52 7.95
CA GLU A 214 29.75 -13.53 8.50
C GLU A 214 29.86 -14.71 7.56
N ASP A 215 31.07 -15.30 7.51
CA ASP A 215 31.22 -16.62 6.93
C ASP A 215 30.50 -17.65 7.82
N THR A 216 29.60 -18.38 7.20
CA THR A 216 28.78 -19.40 7.84
C THR A 216 29.34 -20.78 7.54
N LEU A 217 29.60 -21.55 8.61
CA LEU A 217 29.92 -22.97 8.57
C LEU A 217 28.65 -23.85 8.63
N ALA A 218 27.46 -23.24 8.59
CA ALA A 218 26.21 -23.99 8.66
C ALA A 218 26.09 -24.94 7.47
N LEU A 219 25.55 -26.13 7.73
CA LEU A 219 25.30 -27.15 6.72
C LEU A 219 24.24 -26.65 5.74
N LYS A 220 24.67 -26.12 4.60
CA LYS A 220 23.78 -25.90 3.46
C LYS A 220 23.55 -27.24 2.76
N ASN A 221 22.28 -27.55 2.51
CA ASN A 221 21.92 -28.77 1.81
C ASN A 221 22.47 -28.70 0.38
N LYS A 222 23.52 -29.48 0.09
CA LYS A 222 24.11 -29.57 -1.25
C LYS A 222 23.21 -30.44 -2.13
N SER A 223 22.02 -29.93 -2.44
CA SER A 223 21.15 -30.58 -3.41
C SER A 223 21.88 -30.61 -4.75
N GLY A 224 22.26 -31.80 -5.21
CA GLY A 224 23.00 -32.00 -6.47
C GLY A 224 22.22 -31.59 -7.74
N SER A 225 20.97 -31.15 -7.58
CA SER A 225 20.00 -30.85 -8.65
C SER A 225 19.65 -29.36 -8.74
N ALA A 226 20.60 -28.46 -8.48
CA ALA A 226 20.43 -27.01 -8.64
C ALA A 226 21.58 -26.38 -9.44
N VAL A 227 21.30 -25.25 -10.09
CA VAL A 227 22.31 -24.44 -10.77
C VAL A 227 23.02 -23.56 -9.75
N ARG A 228 24.36 -23.67 -9.66
CA ARG A 228 25.14 -22.91 -8.68
C ARG A 228 25.51 -21.53 -9.22
N LEU A 229 25.17 -20.49 -8.49
CA LEU A 229 25.47 -19.10 -8.80
C LEU A 229 26.67 -18.66 -7.96
N LEU A 230 27.78 -18.35 -8.63
CA LEU A 230 29.09 -18.18 -7.99
C LEU A 230 29.82 -16.94 -8.52
N THR A 231 30.66 -16.32 -7.70
CA THR A 231 31.71 -15.44 -8.22
C THR A 231 32.91 -16.28 -8.68
N PRO A 232 33.85 -15.73 -9.47
CA PRO A 232 35.02 -16.50 -9.92
C PRO A 232 35.83 -17.14 -8.78
N SER A 233 35.91 -16.49 -7.62
CA SER A 233 36.57 -17.05 -6.43
C SER A 233 35.85 -18.28 -5.87
N GLY A 234 34.51 -18.35 -6.00
CA GLY A 234 33.71 -19.51 -5.59
C GLY A 234 33.95 -20.78 -6.41
N LEU A 235 34.63 -20.67 -7.56
CA LEU A 235 35.04 -21.81 -8.40
C LEU A 235 36.29 -22.52 -7.87
N ILE A 236 36.99 -21.96 -6.88
CA ILE A 236 38.18 -22.60 -6.32
C ILE A 236 37.77 -23.96 -5.72
N GLY A 237 38.48 -25.02 -6.11
CA GLY A 237 38.17 -26.39 -5.72
C GLY A 237 36.95 -27.03 -6.41
N ASN A 238 36.24 -26.33 -7.30
CA ASN A 238 35.04 -26.83 -7.98
C ASN A 238 35.23 -26.88 -9.51
N ARG A 239 34.63 -27.87 -10.18
CA ARG A 239 34.49 -27.95 -11.64
C ARG A 239 33.04 -28.32 -12.00
N PHE A 240 32.61 -27.92 -13.19
CA PHE A 240 31.24 -28.14 -13.67
C PHE A 240 31.23 -28.57 -15.14
N GLN A 241 30.28 -29.42 -15.52
CA GLN A 241 30.08 -29.80 -16.94
C GLN A 241 29.79 -28.59 -17.81
N VAL A 242 28.86 -27.74 -17.36
CA VAL A 242 28.48 -26.51 -18.05
C VAL A 242 28.75 -25.31 -17.15
N VAL A 243 29.48 -24.33 -17.66
CA VAL A 243 29.69 -23.02 -17.05
C VAL A 243 29.12 -21.94 -17.95
N VAL A 244 28.33 -21.03 -17.38
CA VAL A 244 27.79 -19.86 -18.06
C VAL A 244 28.43 -18.60 -17.49
N LEU A 245 28.98 -17.75 -18.36
CA LEU A 245 29.49 -16.41 -18.01
C LEU A 245 28.53 -15.37 -18.62
N PRO A 246 27.45 -15.00 -17.91
CA PRO A 246 26.56 -13.96 -18.37
C PRO A 246 27.14 -12.57 -18.13
N GLN A 247 26.60 -11.57 -18.85
CA GLN A 247 26.94 -10.16 -18.68
C GLN A 247 28.44 -9.88 -18.84
N LEU A 248 29.08 -10.50 -19.84
CA LEU A 248 30.43 -10.12 -20.27
C LEU A 248 30.36 -8.79 -21.04
N ILE A 249 30.09 -7.71 -20.31
CA ILE A 249 29.91 -6.35 -20.80
C ILE A 249 31.10 -5.52 -20.30
N GLU A 250 31.58 -4.59 -21.12
CA GLU A 250 32.64 -3.68 -20.70
C GLU A 250 32.26 -2.89 -19.45
N GLY A 251 33.21 -2.73 -18.53
CA GLY A 251 32.99 -2.09 -17.22
C GLY A 251 32.26 -2.95 -16.18
N VAL A 252 31.55 -4.01 -16.59
CA VAL A 252 31.00 -5.05 -15.69
C VAL A 252 32.04 -6.15 -15.50
N TRP A 253 32.49 -6.76 -16.59
CA TRP A 253 33.57 -7.74 -16.59
C TRP A 253 34.32 -7.71 -17.95
N PRO A 254 35.53 -7.10 -18.02
CA PRO A 254 36.39 -6.68 -16.93
C PRO A 254 35.91 -5.44 -16.16
N ASN A 255 36.03 -5.48 -14.84
CA ASN A 255 35.90 -4.28 -14.01
C ASN A 255 37.29 -3.66 -13.80
N LEU A 256 37.59 -2.64 -14.59
CA LEU A 256 38.89 -1.95 -14.59
C LEU A 256 38.95 -0.74 -13.65
N ARG A 257 37.90 -0.52 -12.82
CA ARG A 257 37.92 0.56 -11.83
C ARG A 257 39.09 0.35 -10.87
N PRO A 258 39.98 1.35 -10.70
CA PRO A 258 41.13 1.22 -9.81
C PRO A 258 40.67 0.88 -8.40
N ARG A 259 41.25 -0.16 -7.79
CA ARG A 259 41.03 -0.48 -6.39
C ARG A 259 42.10 0.22 -5.55
N SER A 260 42.21 1.54 -5.66
CA SER A 260 43.09 2.28 -4.76
C SER A 260 42.37 2.53 -3.44
N SER A 261 43.03 2.21 -2.33
CA SER A 261 42.60 2.72 -1.02
C SER A 261 43.11 4.16 -0.88
N LEU A 262 42.43 5.01 -0.09
CA LEU A 262 42.90 6.35 0.29
C LEU A 262 44.37 6.36 0.74
N LEU A 263 44.79 5.30 1.46
CA LEU A 263 46.14 5.14 2.00
C LEU A 263 47.14 4.42 1.06
N GLY A 264 46.75 4.13 -0.19
CA GLY A 264 47.64 3.48 -1.17
C GLY A 264 48.11 2.05 -0.83
N ALA A 265 47.34 1.26 -0.06
CA ALA A 265 47.71 -0.07 0.42
C ALA A 265 48.19 -1.01 -0.69
N ASN A 266 47.54 -1.02 -1.86
CA ASN A 266 47.94 -1.86 -2.99
C ASN A 266 49.29 -1.43 -3.61
N SER A 267 49.58 -0.13 -3.62
CA SER A 267 50.88 0.38 -4.08
C SER A 267 51.97 0.07 -3.07
N LEU A 268 51.66 0.16 -1.77
CA LEU A 268 52.57 -0.24 -0.70
C LEU A 268 52.89 -1.75 -0.78
N ASP A 269 51.87 -2.60 -0.90
CA ASP A 269 52.04 -4.05 -1.08
C ASP A 269 52.87 -4.36 -2.34
N ALA A 270 52.59 -3.68 -3.45
CA ALA A 270 53.37 -3.84 -4.68
C ALA A 270 54.84 -3.43 -4.50
N LEU A 271 55.14 -2.37 -3.76
CA LEU A 271 56.50 -1.93 -3.45
C LEU A 271 57.22 -2.94 -2.55
N LEU A 272 56.56 -3.37 -1.46
CA LEU A 272 57.11 -4.33 -0.50
C LEU A 272 57.35 -5.71 -1.13
N SER A 273 56.45 -6.14 -2.02
CA SER A 273 56.61 -7.36 -2.82
C SER A 273 57.53 -7.20 -4.04
N LYS A 274 58.18 -6.04 -4.20
CA LYS A 274 59.13 -5.71 -5.29
C LYS A 274 58.52 -5.84 -6.70
N ARG A 275 57.20 -5.72 -6.82
CA ARG A 275 56.48 -5.70 -8.11
C ARG A 275 56.57 -4.34 -8.81
N ILE A 276 56.81 -3.28 -8.03
CA ILE A 276 57.13 -1.93 -8.49
C ILE A 276 58.36 -1.43 -7.74
N THR A 277 59.08 -0.48 -8.34
CA THR A 277 60.29 0.12 -7.75
C THR A 277 60.05 1.51 -7.17
N ASP A 278 58.97 2.18 -7.59
CA ASP A 278 58.59 3.51 -7.13
C ASP A 278 57.06 3.59 -7.00
N LEU A 279 56.59 4.27 -5.96
CA LEU A 279 55.18 4.53 -5.69
C LEU A 279 54.57 5.53 -6.69
N SER A 280 55.40 6.33 -7.36
CA SER A 280 54.96 7.25 -8.43
C SER A 280 54.59 6.52 -9.74
N GLN A 281 54.93 5.24 -9.88
CA GLN A 281 54.59 4.46 -11.07
C GLN A 281 53.07 4.30 -11.17
N PRO A 282 52.47 4.55 -12.35
CA PRO A 282 51.04 4.34 -12.56
C PRO A 282 50.69 2.88 -12.26
N GLN A 283 49.67 2.66 -11.42
CA GLN A 283 49.21 1.31 -11.09
C GLN A 283 48.89 0.56 -12.39
N LYS A 284 49.39 -0.69 -12.49
CA LYS A 284 49.00 -1.60 -13.57
C LYS A 284 47.49 -1.75 -13.57
N SER A 285 46.88 -1.69 -14.76
CA SER A 285 45.46 -1.94 -14.95
C SER A 285 45.01 -3.22 -14.22
N GLU A 286 43.85 -3.16 -13.56
CA GLU A 286 43.20 -4.32 -12.90
C GLU A 286 42.94 -5.48 -13.88
N LEU A 287 43.10 -5.24 -15.19
CA LEU A 287 42.99 -6.23 -16.26
C LEU A 287 43.74 -7.53 -15.96
N ALA A 288 44.96 -7.48 -15.41
CA ALA A 288 45.70 -8.70 -15.09
C ALA A 288 44.99 -9.57 -14.04
N ASN A 289 44.35 -8.95 -13.04
CA ASN A 289 43.56 -9.67 -12.05
C ASN A 289 42.26 -10.21 -12.66
N GLU A 290 41.58 -9.39 -13.46
CA GLU A 290 40.35 -9.77 -14.17
C GLU A 290 40.60 -10.92 -15.16
N LEU A 291 41.73 -10.95 -15.86
CA LEU A 291 42.15 -12.05 -16.74
C LEU A 291 42.39 -13.35 -15.98
N ARG A 292 42.98 -13.32 -14.77
CA ARG A 292 43.12 -14.53 -13.94
C ARG A 292 41.76 -15.07 -13.51
N MET A 293 40.83 -14.18 -13.16
CA MET A 293 39.45 -14.57 -12.82
C MET A 293 38.74 -15.19 -14.01
N LEU A 294 38.89 -14.60 -15.21
CA LEU A 294 38.35 -15.16 -16.46
C LEU A 294 38.94 -16.53 -16.76
N HIS A 295 40.27 -16.68 -16.69
CA HIS A 295 40.95 -17.95 -16.92
C HIS A 295 40.46 -19.04 -15.97
N LYS A 296 40.28 -18.72 -14.68
CA LYS A 296 39.71 -19.66 -13.70
C LYS A 296 38.25 -20.00 -14.04
N ALA A 297 37.47 -19.03 -14.50
CA ALA A 297 36.07 -19.24 -14.87
C ALA A 297 35.91 -20.16 -16.08
N VAL A 298 36.69 -19.90 -17.13
CA VAL A 298 36.75 -20.73 -18.35
C VAL A 298 37.25 -22.14 -18.02
N GLY A 299 38.34 -22.26 -17.26
CA GLY A 299 38.93 -23.56 -16.90
C GLY A 299 38.08 -24.42 -15.96
N ALA A 300 37.06 -23.85 -15.33
CA ALA A 300 36.12 -24.59 -14.47
C ALA A 300 35.13 -25.45 -15.29
N ALA A 301 34.93 -25.17 -16.57
CA ALA A 301 34.10 -25.97 -17.46
C ALA A 301 34.82 -27.27 -17.88
N SER A 302 34.09 -28.38 -17.93
CA SER A 302 34.61 -29.65 -18.45
C SER A 302 34.00 -30.08 -19.79
N GLU A 303 32.81 -29.57 -20.15
CA GLU A 303 32.14 -29.93 -21.40
C GLU A 303 31.74 -28.73 -22.24
N ARG A 304 31.02 -27.76 -21.65
CA ARG A 304 30.51 -26.58 -22.38
C ARG A 304 30.73 -25.29 -21.62
N LEU A 305 31.16 -24.26 -22.35
CA LEU A 305 31.21 -22.88 -21.90
C LEU A 305 30.17 -22.07 -22.69
N LEU A 306 29.27 -21.40 -21.99
CA LEU A 306 28.35 -20.43 -22.58
C LEU A 306 28.76 -19.03 -22.13
N ILE A 307 28.93 -18.11 -23.06
CA ILE A 307 29.23 -16.71 -22.78
C ILE A 307 28.15 -15.83 -23.40
N THR A 308 27.67 -14.84 -22.65
CA THR A 308 26.62 -13.93 -23.14
C THR A 308 26.90 -12.48 -22.74
N ALA A 309 26.49 -11.57 -23.59
CA ALA A 309 26.46 -10.14 -23.34
C ALA A 309 25.27 -9.52 -24.09
N THR A 310 24.90 -8.33 -23.66
CA THR A 310 23.91 -7.50 -24.34
C THR A 310 24.62 -6.32 -24.98
N GLU A 311 24.14 -5.91 -26.14
CA GLU A 311 24.60 -4.71 -26.83
C GLU A 311 23.42 -3.74 -26.92
N THR A 312 23.59 -2.57 -26.33
CA THR A 312 22.63 -1.46 -26.32
C THR A 312 23.41 -0.15 -26.43
N ASP A 313 22.75 1.00 -26.58
CA ASP A 313 23.43 2.30 -26.64
C ASP A 313 24.36 2.56 -25.43
N ASP A 314 23.99 2.02 -24.27
CA ASP A 314 24.75 2.13 -23.01
C ASP A 314 25.60 0.90 -22.66
N SER A 315 25.54 -0.20 -23.44
CA SER A 315 26.26 -1.45 -23.12
C SER A 315 26.98 -2.04 -24.33
N GLN A 316 28.27 -2.31 -24.15
CA GLN A 316 29.13 -2.88 -25.18
C GLN A 316 29.66 -4.26 -24.75
N ALA A 317 29.79 -5.17 -25.71
CA ALA A 317 30.37 -6.48 -25.46
C ALA A 317 31.82 -6.35 -24.97
N SER A 318 32.15 -7.15 -23.95
CA SER A 318 33.48 -7.17 -23.34
C SER A 318 34.57 -7.60 -24.33
N GLN A 319 35.75 -7.01 -24.21
CA GLN A 319 36.98 -7.46 -24.88
C GLN A 319 37.32 -8.94 -24.62
N PHE A 320 36.77 -9.52 -23.55
CA PHE A 320 36.92 -10.95 -23.24
C PHE A 320 36.31 -11.87 -24.30
N PHE A 321 35.31 -11.42 -25.07
CA PHE A 321 34.82 -12.19 -26.22
C PHE A 321 35.94 -12.44 -27.23
N ARG A 322 36.68 -11.41 -27.62
CA ARG A 322 37.81 -11.53 -28.55
C ARG A 322 38.91 -12.44 -28.02
N LEU A 323 39.16 -12.44 -26.70
CA LEU A 323 40.15 -13.32 -26.10
C LEU A 323 39.72 -14.79 -26.11
N ILE A 324 38.43 -15.07 -25.93
CA ILE A 324 37.90 -16.44 -25.88
C ILE A 324 37.68 -17.01 -27.29
N LEU A 325 37.10 -16.21 -28.20
CA LEU A 325 36.65 -16.64 -29.52
C LEU A 325 37.57 -16.21 -30.67
N GLY A 326 38.51 -15.28 -30.43
CA GLY A 326 39.33 -14.64 -31.47
C GLY A 326 38.69 -13.40 -32.10
N GLU A 327 37.37 -13.27 -32.01
CA GLU A 327 36.59 -12.13 -32.51
C GLU A 327 35.40 -11.79 -31.60
N ILE A 328 34.77 -10.65 -31.82
CA ILE A 328 33.51 -10.29 -31.15
C ILE A 328 32.37 -10.67 -32.10
N PRO A 329 31.47 -11.60 -31.71
CA PRO A 329 30.39 -12.03 -32.57
C PRO A 329 29.41 -10.88 -32.83
N ALA A 330 28.80 -10.86 -34.01
CA ALA A 330 27.75 -9.89 -34.31
C ALA A 330 26.53 -10.11 -33.39
N PRO A 331 25.88 -9.04 -32.90
CA PRO A 331 24.71 -9.16 -32.06
C PRO A 331 23.59 -9.86 -32.84
N THR A 332 22.99 -10.86 -32.21
CA THR A 332 21.84 -11.58 -32.75
C THR A 332 20.62 -11.31 -31.90
N LEU A 333 19.49 -11.01 -32.54
CA LEU A 333 18.22 -10.88 -31.84
C LEU A 333 17.77 -12.28 -31.43
N HIS A 334 17.74 -12.55 -30.13
CA HIS A 334 17.20 -13.79 -29.60
C HIS A 334 15.76 -13.54 -29.14
N PRO A 335 14.73 -13.86 -29.95
CA PRO A 335 13.35 -13.82 -29.47
C PRO A 335 13.23 -14.86 -28.37
N GLY A 336 13.15 -14.40 -27.12
CA GLY A 336 13.14 -15.29 -25.96
C GLY A 336 11.98 -16.28 -26.05
N SER A 337 12.28 -17.55 -26.28
CA SER A 337 11.30 -18.60 -26.07
C SER A 337 11.15 -18.80 -24.56
N ARG A 338 9.98 -18.47 -24.01
CA ARG A 338 9.68 -18.77 -22.61
C ARG A 338 9.45 -20.26 -22.48
N LEU A 339 10.42 -20.97 -21.90
CA LEU A 339 10.38 -22.43 -21.74
C LEU A 339 9.58 -22.87 -20.50
N THR A 340 8.96 -21.91 -19.80
CA THR A 340 8.02 -22.19 -18.72
C THR A 340 6.69 -22.71 -19.25
N LEU A 341 5.98 -23.50 -18.44
CA LEU A 341 4.64 -23.98 -18.77
C LEU A 341 3.65 -22.82 -19.01
N ARG A 342 3.78 -21.73 -18.23
CA ARG A 342 2.98 -20.51 -18.42
C ARG A 342 3.36 -19.78 -19.71
N GLY A 343 4.65 -19.71 -20.03
CA GLY A 343 5.15 -19.18 -21.30
C GLY A 343 4.62 -19.97 -22.50
N MET A 344 4.66 -21.30 -22.43
CA MET A 344 4.10 -22.19 -23.43
C MET A 344 2.60 -21.95 -23.63
N ALA A 345 1.81 -21.87 -22.55
CA ALA A 345 0.39 -21.56 -22.65
C ALA A 345 0.13 -20.22 -23.36
N ALA A 346 0.91 -19.18 -23.04
CA ALA A 346 0.80 -17.88 -23.70
C ALA A 346 1.17 -17.96 -25.20
N THR A 347 2.25 -18.66 -25.55
CA THR A 347 2.67 -18.85 -26.95
C THR A 347 1.62 -19.60 -27.76
N LEU A 348 1.07 -20.68 -27.20
CA LEU A 348 0.02 -21.47 -27.85
C LEU A 348 -1.28 -20.66 -28.00
N ARG A 349 -1.65 -19.84 -27.02
CA ARG A 349 -2.80 -18.91 -27.14
C ARG A 349 -2.60 -17.89 -28.25
N LYS A 350 -1.41 -17.29 -28.32
CA LYS A 350 -1.06 -16.35 -29.39
C LYS A 350 -1.15 -17.06 -30.75
N GLN A 351 -0.54 -18.23 -30.87
CA GLN A 351 -0.54 -19.02 -32.11
C GLN A 351 -1.96 -19.43 -32.52
N LEU A 352 -2.81 -19.85 -31.59
CA LEU A 352 -4.20 -20.20 -31.86
C LEU A 352 -4.98 -19.00 -32.43
N LEU A 353 -4.72 -17.78 -31.96
CA LEU A 353 -5.41 -16.56 -32.41
C LEU A 353 -4.80 -15.93 -33.67
N SER A 354 -3.49 -16.05 -33.87
CA SER A 354 -2.77 -15.35 -34.94
C SER A 354 -2.39 -16.23 -36.13
N SER A 355 -2.58 -17.55 -36.06
CA SER A 355 -2.22 -18.46 -37.14
C SER A 355 -3.29 -18.46 -38.24
N GLU A 356 -2.88 -18.12 -39.46
CA GLU A 356 -3.72 -18.27 -40.66
C GLU A 356 -3.79 -19.73 -41.15
N ASN A 357 -2.85 -20.59 -40.70
CA ASN A 357 -2.82 -22.01 -41.03
C ASN A 357 -3.66 -22.80 -40.02
N GLU A 358 -4.70 -23.47 -40.50
CA GLU A 358 -5.64 -24.27 -39.71
C GLU A 358 -4.94 -25.41 -38.95
N VAL A 359 -3.99 -26.11 -39.58
CA VAL A 359 -3.24 -27.22 -38.94
C VAL A 359 -2.41 -26.71 -37.75
N ALA A 360 -1.82 -25.52 -37.89
CA ALA A 360 -1.03 -24.92 -36.82
C ALA A 360 -1.91 -24.38 -35.68
N ALA A 361 -3.14 -23.93 -35.99
CA ALA A 361 -4.13 -23.54 -34.99
C ALA A 361 -4.67 -24.75 -34.23
N GLU A 362 -5.02 -25.84 -34.94
CA GLU A 362 -5.45 -27.11 -34.34
C GLU A 362 -4.38 -27.70 -33.41
N SER A 363 -3.12 -27.72 -33.86
CA SER A 363 -2.00 -28.16 -33.04
C SER A 363 -1.85 -27.32 -31.77
N ALA A 364 -2.00 -26.00 -31.88
CA ALA A 364 -1.96 -25.10 -30.73
C ALA A 364 -3.11 -25.36 -29.74
N ALA A 365 -4.32 -25.62 -30.25
CA ALA A 365 -5.48 -25.99 -29.44
C ALA A 365 -5.24 -27.32 -28.69
N LEU A 366 -4.73 -28.35 -29.37
CA LEU A 366 -4.39 -29.63 -28.73
C LEU A 366 -3.31 -29.45 -27.64
N GLY A 367 -2.32 -28.60 -27.88
CA GLY A 367 -1.33 -28.22 -26.88
C GLY A 367 -1.95 -27.57 -25.64
N LEU A 368 -2.89 -26.63 -25.84
CA LEU A 368 -3.61 -25.98 -24.74
C LEU A 368 -4.48 -26.96 -23.96
N VAL A 369 -5.18 -27.89 -24.63
CA VAL A 369 -5.96 -28.95 -23.98
C VAL A 369 -5.06 -29.81 -23.09
N ARG A 370 -3.87 -30.20 -23.58
CA ARG A 370 -2.91 -30.96 -22.79
C ARG A 370 -2.43 -30.20 -21.55
N LEU A 371 -2.14 -28.91 -21.69
CA LEU A 371 -1.74 -28.05 -20.56
C LEU A 371 -2.89 -27.82 -19.57
N ALA A 372 -4.11 -27.65 -20.06
CA ALA A 372 -5.31 -27.50 -19.23
C ALA A 372 -5.59 -28.77 -18.42
N ASN A 373 -5.46 -29.96 -19.02
CA ASN A 373 -5.58 -31.24 -18.33
C ASN A 373 -4.51 -31.42 -17.24
N ALA A 374 -3.32 -30.87 -17.46
CA ALA A 374 -2.25 -30.81 -16.47
C ALA A 374 -2.41 -29.66 -15.45
N LYS A 375 -3.54 -28.94 -15.48
CA LYS A 375 -3.86 -27.81 -14.60
C LYS A 375 -2.86 -26.65 -14.66
N VAL A 376 -2.26 -26.42 -15.82
CA VAL A 376 -1.37 -25.28 -16.03
C VAL A 376 -2.19 -23.98 -16.08
N PRO A 377 -1.89 -22.99 -15.22
CA PRO A 377 -2.62 -21.73 -15.19
C PRO A 377 -2.57 -20.99 -16.52
N GLY A 378 -3.72 -20.48 -16.96
CA GLY A 378 -3.85 -19.72 -18.21
C GLY A 378 -3.97 -20.56 -19.48
N ALA A 379 -4.01 -21.89 -19.39
CA ALA A 379 -4.30 -22.77 -20.52
C ALA A 379 -5.80 -22.92 -20.79
N ASN A 380 -6.62 -23.11 -19.75
CA ASN A 380 -8.09 -23.22 -19.87
C ASN A 380 -8.72 -21.86 -20.27
N PRO A 381 -9.50 -21.78 -21.37
CA PRO A 381 -10.23 -20.56 -21.77
C PRO A 381 -11.08 -19.90 -20.69
N GLU A 382 -11.67 -20.68 -19.77
CA GLU A 382 -12.50 -20.15 -18.66
C GLU A 382 -11.70 -19.24 -17.70
N THR A 383 -10.37 -19.36 -17.72
CA THR A 383 -9.47 -18.56 -16.87
C THR A 383 -8.85 -17.37 -17.62
N TRP A 384 -9.22 -17.15 -18.88
CA TRP A 384 -8.66 -16.06 -19.67
C TRP A 384 -9.30 -14.74 -19.27
N TYR A 385 -8.44 -13.81 -18.88
CA TYR A 385 -8.84 -12.43 -18.60
C TYR A 385 -9.56 -11.82 -19.82
N GLY A 386 -10.72 -11.20 -19.59
CA GLY A 386 -11.53 -10.53 -20.61
C GLY A 386 -12.54 -11.43 -21.34
N LEU A 387 -12.55 -12.75 -21.11
CA LEU A 387 -13.57 -13.64 -21.67
C LEU A 387 -14.74 -13.93 -20.72
N LEU A 388 -14.58 -13.62 -19.43
CA LEU A 388 -15.67 -13.79 -18.46
C LEU A 388 -16.79 -12.78 -18.76
N GLU A 389 -18.03 -13.26 -18.74
CA GLU A 389 -19.20 -12.42 -18.85
C GLU A 389 -19.35 -11.50 -17.62
N VAL A 390 -20.10 -10.41 -17.80
CA VAL A 390 -20.45 -9.52 -16.69
C VAL A 390 -21.26 -10.31 -15.66
N SER A 391 -20.90 -10.20 -14.38
CA SER A 391 -21.52 -11.00 -13.32
C SER A 391 -23.00 -10.71 -13.08
N SER A 392 -23.48 -9.51 -13.42
CA SER A 392 -24.91 -9.15 -13.40
C SER A 392 -25.20 -7.98 -14.32
N LEU A 393 -26.39 -7.99 -14.93
CA LEU A 393 -26.99 -6.88 -15.70
C LEU A 393 -28.29 -6.37 -15.05
N GLU A 394 -28.52 -6.77 -13.79
CA GLU A 394 -29.68 -6.37 -13.00
C GLU A 394 -29.56 -4.90 -12.58
N PRO A 395 -30.68 -4.17 -12.52
CA PRO A 395 -30.71 -2.82 -11.96
C PRO A 395 -30.37 -2.82 -10.46
N LEU A 396 -30.02 -1.66 -9.91
CA LEU A 396 -29.69 -1.54 -8.48
C LEU A 396 -30.92 -1.62 -7.57
N THR A 397 -32.10 -1.31 -8.11
CA THR A 397 -33.37 -1.32 -7.38
C THR A 397 -34.41 -2.08 -8.17
N GLU A 398 -35.29 -2.81 -7.49
CA GLU A 398 -36.40 -3.50 -8.15
C GLU A 398 -37.45 -2.52 -8.69
N LEU A 399 -38.24 -2.97 -9.67
CA LEU A 399 -39.33 -2.15 -10.22
C LEU A 399 -40.38 -1.85 -9.14
N GLY A 400 -40.54 -0.57 -8.81
CA GLY A 400 -41.50 -0.09 -7.80
C GLY A 400 -40.90 0.17 -6.42
N GLU A 401 -39.63 -0.20 -6.19
CA GLU A 401 -38.89 0.25 -5.01
C GLU A 401 -38.50 1.72 -5.13
N LYS A 402 -38.46 2.40 -3.98
CA LYS A 402 -38.09 3.81 -3.91
C LYS A 402 -36.58 3.96 -3.92
N VAL A 403 -36.07 4.87 -4.74
CA VAL A 403 -34.63 5.18 -4.79
C VAL A 403 -34.30 6.19 -3.70
N VAL A 404 -33.39 5.85 -2.80
CA VAL A 404 -32.95 6.78 -1.74
C VAL A 404 -32.00 7.82 -2.33
N VAL A 405 -32.41 9.09 -2.32
CA VAL A 405 -31.61 10.21 -2.81
C VAL A 405 -31.18 11.07 -1.64
N ARG A 406 -29.86 11.22 -1.45
CA ARG A 406 -29.30 12.16 -0.46
C ARG A 406 -28.84 13.44 -1.14
N PRO A 407 -28.95 14.61 -0.49
CA PRO A 407 -28.57 15.89 -1.11
C PRO A 407 -27.13 15.93 -1.64
N SER A 408 -26.14 15.46 -0.87
CA SER A 408 -24.73 15.41 -1.28
C SER A 408 -24.44 14.37 -2.38
N GLN A 409 -25.25 13.31 -2.44
CA GLN A 409 -25.16 12.28 -3.48
C GLN A 409 -25.72 12.78 -4.81
N LEU A 410 -26.77 13.59 -4.77
CA LEU A 410 -27.37 14.16 -5.97
C LEU A 410 -26.39 15.05 -6.74
N GLU A 411 -25.69 15.95 -6.06
CA GLU A 411 -24.67 16.79 -6.69
C GLU A 411 -23.59 15.92 -7.36
N SER A 412 -23.16 14.86 -6.68
CA SER A 412 -22.15 13.94 -7.19
C SER A 412 -22.64 13.18 -8.42
N PHE A 413 -23.90 12.73 -8.41
CA PHE A 413 -24.54 12.00 -9.50
C PHE A 413 -24.67 12.85 -10.76
N LEU A 414 -25.16 14.09 -10.61
CA LEU A 414 -25.33 15.01 -11.74
C LEU A 414 -24.00 15.36 -12.41
N LYS A 415 -22.93 15.52 -11.62
CA LYS A 415 -21.59 15.74 -12.16
C LYS A 415 -21.12 14.54 -12.99
N CYS A 416 -21.19 13.34 -12.41
CA CYS A 416 -20.78 12.11 -13.08
C CYS A 416 -21.43 10.87 -12.41
N PRO A 417 -22.38 10.19 -13.09
CA PRO A 417 -23.06 9.01 -12.54
C PRO A 417 -22.10 7.89 -12.13
N LEU A 418 -21.06 7.61 -12.93
CA LEU A 418 -20.07 6.59 -12.58
C LEU A 418 -19.28 6.96 -11.32
N HIS A 419 -18.87 8.24 -11.20
CA HIS A 419 -18.15 8.72 -10.03
C HIS A 419 -18.98 8.59 -8.75
N TRP A 420 -20.26 8.97 -8.82
CA TRP A 420 -21.21 8.75 -7.73
C TRP A 420 -21.31 7.27 -7.36
N PHE A 421 -21.51 6.40 -8.35
CA PHE A 421 -21.70 4.97 -8.11
C PHE A 421 -20.50 4.37 -7.37
N LEU A 422 -19.28 4.66 -7.84
CA LEU A 422 -18.05 4.21 -7.21
C LEU A 422 -17.91 4.72 -5.77
N ASN A 423 -18.13 6.02 -5.53
CA ASN A 423 -18.02 6.61 -4.19
C ASN A 423 -19.06 6.05 -3.22
N ALA A 424 -20.30 5.89 -3.68
CA ALA A 424 -21.40 5.37 -2.89
C ALA A 424 -21.20 3.89 -2.49
N HIS A 425 -20.45 3.12 -3.29
CA HIS A 425 -20.27 1.68 -3.12
C HIS A 425 -18.82 1.26 -2.78
N GLY A 426 -18.00 2.18 -2.24
CA GLY A 426 -16.76 1.81 -1.54
C GLY A 426 -15.45 2.33 -2.14
N ALA A 427 -15.49 3.13 -3.20
CA ALA A 427 -14.32 3.81 -3.76
C ALA A 427 -14.09 5.21 -3.16
N SER A 428 -14.65 5.49 -1.98
CA SER A 428 -14.46 6.77 -1.29
C SER A 428 -13.24 6.72 -0.36
N ASP A 429 -12.35 7.71 -0.53
CA ASP A 429 -11.26 7.99 0.40
C ASP A 429 -11.66 9.17 1.30
N THR A 430 -11.63 8.98 2.62
CA THR A 430 -11.82 10.08 3.57
C THR A 430 -10.51 10.84 3.72
N THR A 431 -10.47 12.08 3.24
CA THR A 431 -9.30 12.96 3.35
C THR A 431 -9.26 13.69 4.69
N PHE A 432 -8.06 14.13 5.09
CA PHE A 432 -7.86 14.97 6.28
C PHE A 432 -8.81 16.18 6.33
N SER A 433 -8.94 16.90 5.21
CA SER A 433 -9.81 18.08 5.11
C SER A 433 -11.29 17.76 5.43
N ALA A 434 -11.76 16.56 5.12
CA ALA A 434 -13.12 16.13 5.42
C ALA A 434 -13.32 15.87 6.93
N ASN A 435 -12.34 15.24 7.60
CA ASN A 435 -12.39 15.01 9.04
C ASN A 435 -12.31 16.32 9.82
N LEU A 436 -11.42 17.23 9.43
CA LEU A 436 -11.33 18.55 10.03
C LEU A 436 -12.62 19.35 9.82
N GLY A 437 -13.16 19.31 8.59
CA GLY A 437 -14.44 19.94 8.27
C GLY A 437 -15.56 19.45 9.18
N SER A 438 -15.68 18.13 9.38
CA SER A 438 -16.70 17.53 10.24
C SER A 438 -16.59 18.00 11.71
N LEU A 439 -15.36 18.16 12.23
CA LEU A 439 -15.16 18.71 13.57
C LEU A 439 -15.60 20.16 13.69
N VAL A 440 -15.34 20.99 12.67
CA VAL A 440 -15.77 22.39 12.64
C VAL A 440 -17.31 22.49 12.51
N HIS A 441 -17.94 21.63 11.70
CA HIS A 441 -19.41 21.54 11.65
C HIS A 441 -20.00 21.24 13.04
N ARG A 442 -19.45 20.24 13.74
CA ARG A 442 -19.89 19.87 15.09
C ARG A 442 -19.75 21.03 16.09
N ALA A 443 -18.73 21.86 15.93
CA ALA A 443 -18.54 23.04 16.77
C ALA A 443 -19.64 24.10 16.55
N LEU A 444 -20.08 24.31 15.30
CA LEU A 444 -21.20 25.23 15.00
C LEU A 444 -22.51 24.75 15.64
N GLU A 445 -22.76 23.44 15.59
CA GLU A 445 -23.97 22.84 16.12
C GLU A 445 -24.04 22.92 17.65
N LEU A 446 -22.95 22.53 18.34
CA LEU A 446 -22.89 22.52 19.81
C LEU A 446 -22.67 23.93 20.41
N GLY A 447 -22.16 24.87 19.62
CA GLY A 447 -21.94 26.24 20.05
C GLY A 447 -23.23 26.93 20.47
N THR A 448 -23.29 27.38 21.72
CA THR A 448 -24.35 28.25 22.24
C THR A 448 -23.95 29.71 22.26
N GLU A 449 -22.65 29.98 22.35
CA GLU A 449 -22.07 31.32 22.46
C GLU A 449 -21.34 31.70 21.18
N ALA A 450 -21.52 32.95 20.73
CA ALA A 450 -20.86 33.51 19.55
C ALA A 450 -19.45 34.05 19.88
N ASP A 451 -18.65 33.25 20.59
CA ASP A 451 -17.27 33.57 20.94
C ASP A 451 -16.27 32.52 20.40
N GLU A 452 -15.08 33.01 20.06
CA GLU A 452 -14.06 32.22 19.39
C GLU A 452 -13.44 31.17 20.31
N GLN A 453 -13.32 31.46 21.61
CA GLN A 453 -12.66 30.58 22.56
C GLN A 453 -13.52 29.36 22.89
N SER A 454 -14.82 29.54 23.10
CA SER A 454 -15.77 28.46 23.38
C SER A 454 -15.88 27.51 22.20
N LEU A 455 -15.97 28.04 20.97
CA LEU A 455 -15.99 27.24 19.76
C LEU A 455 -14.66 26.50 19.54
N TRP A 456 -13.52 27.15 19.82
CA TRP A 456 -12.22 26.48 19.76
C TRP A 456 -12.10 25.35 20.77
N ASN A 457 -12.54 25.54 22.01
CA ASN A 457 -12.49 24.51 23.05
C ASN A 457 -13.26 23.24 22.64
N LEU A 458 -14.39 23.38 21.92
CA LEU A 458 -15.14 22.25 21.37
C LEU A 458 -14.32 21.47 20.33
N VAL A 459 -13.65 22.18 19.41
CA VAL A 459 -12.78 21.55 18.41
C VAL A 459 -11.56 20.90 19.06
N GLU A 460 -10.91 21.60 19.99
CA GLU A 460 -9.72 21.15 20.72
C GLU A 460 -10.01 19.87 21.52
N SER A 461 -11.16 19.78 22.17
CA SER A 461 -11.57 18.59 22.94
C SER A 461 -11.58 17.30 22.10
N LYS A 462 -11.85 17.40 20.79
CA LYS A 462 -11.90 16.27 19.85
C LYS A 462 -10.70 16.23 18.91
N TRP A 463 -9.72 17.13 19.07
CA TRP A 463 -8.54 17.20 18.20
C TRP A 463 -7.73 15.90 18.20
N HIS A 464 -7.64 15.24 19.36
CA HIS A 464 -6.97 13.94 19.55
C HIS A 464 -7.56 12.80 18.71
N THR A 465 -8.77 12.97 18.14
CA THR A 465 -9.37 11.97 17.25
C THR A 465 -8.81 12.02 15.83
N LEU A 466 -8.10 13.10 15.48
CA LEU A 466 -7.41 13.24 14.20
C LEU A 466 -6.01 12.62 14.28
N SER A 467 -5.64 11.87 13.24
CA SER A 467 -4.28 11.36 13.05
C SER A 467 -3.52 12.30 12.11
N PHE A 468 -2.34 12.74 12.53
CA PHE A 468 -1.44 13.58 11.74
C PHE A 468 -0.17 12.82 11.42
N GLU A 469 0.26 12.84 10.16
CA GLU A 469 1.52 12.21 9.73
C GLU A 469 2.76 12.93 10.29
N SER A 470 2.61 14.19 10.69
CA SER A 470 3.68 15.02 11.21
C SER A 470 3.14 16.21 12.02
N GLN A 471 3.98 16.74 12.91
CA GLN A 471 3.65 17.88 13.76
C GLN A 471 3.36 19.16 12.96
N TRP A 472 4.01 19.38 11.81
CA TRP A 472 3.77 20.59 11.01
C TRP A 472 2.39 20.56 10.34
N LEU A 473 1.90 19.38 9.92
CA LEU A 473 0.54 19.20 9.39
C LEU A 473 -0.49 19.47 10.47
N GLU A 474 -0.24 19.00 11.70
CA GLU A 474 -1.07 19.30 12.86
C GLU A 474 -1.17 20.80 13.12
N GLN A 475 -0.03 21.50 13.16
CA GLN A 475 0.00 22.95 13.34
C GLN A 475 -0.67 23.71 12.19
N ALA A 476 -0.51 23.26 10.94
CA ALA A 476 -1.20 23.83 9.78
C ALA A 476 -2.72 23.62 9.87
N GLY A 477 -3.15 22.42 10.24
CA GLY A 477 -4.55 22.08 10.50
C GLY A 477 -5.16 22.96 11.59
N SER A 478 -4.45 23.13 12.72
CA SER A 478 -4.89 23.96 13.84
C SER A 478 -5.07 25.43 13.43
N ARG A 479 -4.11 26.00 12.68
CA ARG A 479 -4.25 27.37 12.14
C ARG A 479 -5.45 27.51 11.21
N LYS A 480 -5.67 26.54 10.32
CA LYS A 480 -6.80 26.51 9.40
C LYS A 480 -8.14 26.44 10.14
N ALA A 481 -8.23 25.60 11.17
CA ALA A 481 -9.40 25.46 12.02
C ALA A 481 -9.73 26.76 12.77
N LYS A 482 -8.72 27.42 13.35
CA LYS A 482 -8.90 28.72 14.01
C LYS A 482 -9.43 29.79 13.05
N ALA A 483 -8.88 29.87 11.84
CA ALA A 483 -9.39 30.79 10.82
C ALA A 483 -10.86 30.52 10.45
N MET A 484 -11.24 29.25 10.31
CA MET A 484 -12.64 28.85 10.08
C MET A 484 -13.56 29.26 11.24
N ILE A 485 -13.12 29.10 12.49
CA ILE A 485 -13.91 29.51 13.67
C ILE A 485 -14.04 31.03 13.73
N ALA A 486 -12.99 31.79 13.44
CA ALA A 486 -13.07 33.25 13.39
C ALA A 486 -14.11 33.72 12.35
N ASN A 487 -14.14 33.11 11.16
CA ASN A 487 -15.16 33.38 10.15
C ASN A 487 -16.57 32.99 10.62
N MET A 488 -16.69 31.87 11.33
CA MET A 488 -17.94 31.40 11.90
C MET A 488 -18.49 32.34 12.96
N VAL A 489 -17.64 32.86 13.85
CA VAL A 489 -18.01 33.87 14.87
C VAL A 489 -18.51 35.16 14.21
N GLN A 490 -17.86 35.61 13.14
CA GLN A 490 -18.32 36.79 12.40
C GLN A 490 -19.74 36.60 11.84
N TYR A 491 -20.02 35.41 11.30
CA TYR A 491 -21.36 35.05 10.85
C TYR A 491 -22.38 35.04 11.99
N LEU A 492 -22.06 34.38 13.10
CA LEU A 492 -22.96 34.29 14.27
C LEU A 492 -23.29 35.66 14.85
N ARG A 493 -22.31 36.57 14.93
CA ARG A 493 -22.56 37.96 15.37
C ARG A 493 -23.50 38.73 14.45
N LYS A 494 -23.36 38.54 13.13
CA LYS A 494 -24.26 39.15 12.14
C LYS A 494 -25.68 38.57 12.25
N PHE A 495 -25.78 37.27 12.48
CA PHE A 495 -27.04 36.57 12.73
C PHE A 495 -27.73 37.10 13.99
N ASP A 496 -27.02 37.24 15.10
CA ASP A 496 -27.55 37.80 16.36
C ASP A 496 -27.99 39.25 16.17
N ALA A 497 -27.22 40.06 15.44
CA ALA A 497 -27.56 41.45 15.13
C ALA A 497 -28.81 41.60 14.24
N ALA A 498 -29.13 40.57 13.43
CA ALA A 498 -30.35 40.54 12.62
C ALA A 498 -31.59 40.13 13.43
N GLY A 499 -31.44 39.77 14.72
CA GLY A 499 -32.53 39.30 15.57
C GLY A 499 -33.09 37.94 15.16
N ALA A 500 -32.35 37.17 14.35
CA ALA A 500 -32.78 35.87 13.89
C ALA A 500 -32.63 34.80 14.99
N GLN A 501 -33.44 33.75 14.92
CA GLN A 501 -33.45 32.64 15.88
C GLN A 501 -33.17 31.31 15.18
N VAL A 502 -32.42 30.43 15.85
CA VAL A 502 -32.14 29.09 15.34
C VAL A 502 -33.29 28.20 15.76
N ILE A 503 -34.05 27.71 14.79
CA ILE A 503 -35.20 26.82 15.03
C ILE A 503 -34.85 25.35 14.80
N GLY A 504 -33.73 25.05 14.11
CA GLY A 504 -33.24 23.69 13.89
C GLY A 504 -31.73 23.62 13.75
N ARG A 505 -31.12 22.56 14.29
CA ARG A 505 -29.69 22.22 14.17
C ARG A 505 -29.59 20.73 13.86
N GLU A 506 -28.79 20.36 12.85
CA GLU A 506 -28.63 18.95 12.46
C GLU A 506 -29.98 18.23 12.25
N THR A 507 -30.98 18.95 11.73
CA THR A 507 -32.36 18.48 11.60
C THR A 507 -32.45 17.45 10.48
N ASN A 508 -32.95 16.26 10.80
CA ASN A 508 -33.16 15.20 9.82
C ASN A 508 -34.45 15.46 9.05
N PHE A 509 -34.52 15.03 7.80
CA PHE A 509 -35.78 15.08 7.07
C PHE A 509 -35.91 13.87 6.15
N GLU A 510 -37.16 13.53 5.90
CA GLU A 510 -37.54 12.48 4.97
C GLU A 510 -38.85 12.89 4.28
N PHE A 511 -38.87 12.84 2.95
CA PHE A 511 -40.10 13.00 2.18
C PHE A 511 -40.02 12.20 0.89
N GLN A 512 -41.20 11.89 0.34
CA GLN A 512 -41.32 11.20 -0.93
C GLN A 512 -41.62 12.19 -2.05
N LEU A 513 -40.89 12.06 -3.16
CA LEU A 513 -41.16 12.77 -4.40
C LEU A 513 -41.16 11.77 -5.56
N GLY A 514 -42.33 11.45 -6.09
CA GLY A 514 -42.47 10.40 -7.11
C GLY A 514 -41.92 9.05 -6.63
N SER A 515 -40.94 8.51 -7.37
CA SER A 515 -40.20 7.28 -7.05
C SER A 515 -38.98 7.49 -6.15
N ALA A 516 -38.63 8.73 -5.81
CA ALA A 516 -37.51 9.04 -4.93
C ALA A 516 -37.96 9.13 -3.47
N LEU A 517 -37.20 8.52 -2.57
CA LEU A 517 -37.25 8.79 -1.14
C LEU A 517 -36.07 9.71 -0.81
N ILE A 518 -36.36 10.98 -0.57
CA ILE A 518 -35.34 11.95 -0.23
C ILE A 518 -35.10 11.85 1.27
N ARG A 519 -33.84 11.61 1.64
CA ARG A 519 -33.43 11.59 3.05
C ARG A 519 -32.14 12.36 3.23
N GLY A 520 -32.10 13.21 4.23
CA GLY A 520 -30.92 14.00 4.53
C GLY A 520 -30.94 14.61 5.90
N GLN A 521 -29.92 15.44 6.13
CA GLN A 521 -29.77 16.26 7.31
C GLN A 521 -29.44 17.67 6.84
N VAL A 522 -30.07 18.66 7.46
CA VAL A 522 -29.76 20.08 7.29
C VAL A 522 -28.87 20.52 8.44
N ASP A 523 -27.80 21.27 8.14
CA ASP A 523 -26.89 21.76 9.18
C ASP A 523 -27.60 22.71 10.15
N ARG A 524 -28.31 23.72 9.62
CA ARG A 524 -28.94 24.77 10.43
C ARG A 524 -30.17 25.37 9.74
N ILE A 525 -31.23 25.63 10.51
CA ILE A 525 -32.46 26.30 10.07
C ILE A 525 -32.66 27.56 10.92
N GLU A 526 -32.78 28.70 10.24
CA GLU A 526 -32.86 30.02 10.84
C GLU A 526 -34.23 30.66 10.56
N SER A 527 -34.80 31.31 11.56
CA SER A 527 -36.04 32.10 11.46
C SER A 527 -35.73 33.57 11.70
N TYR A 528 -36.19 34.43 10.79
CA TYR A 528 -36.02 35.88 10.89
C TYR A 528 -37.27 36.55 11.47
N PRO A 529 -37.15 37.76 12.05
CA PRO A 529 -38.27 38.48 12.68
C PRO A 529 -39.48 38.75 11.76
N ASP A 530 -39.28 38.75 10.45
CA ASP A 530 -40.32 38.91 9.44
C ASP A 530 -41.09 37.61 9.12
N GLY A 531 -40.75 36.50 9.80
CA GLY A 531 -41.34 35.18 9.57
C GLY A 531 -40.66 34.39 8.45
N GLN A 532 -39.60 34.91 7.84
CA GLN A 532 -38.85 34.15 6.82
C GLN A 532 -37.99 33.07 7.46
N VAL A 533 -38.08 31.86 6.90
CA VAL A 533 -37.23 30.72 7.25
C VAL A 533 -36.13 30.56 6.20
N MET A 534 -34.88 30.54 6.64
CA MET A 534 -33.70 30.35 5.81
C MET A 534 -33.00 29.05 6.19
N ILE A 535 -32.75 28.21 5.19
CA ILE A 535 -31.99 26.98 5.38
C ILE A 535 -30.51 27.25 5.11
N VAL A 536 -29.62 26.86 6.03
CA VAL A 536 -28.19 27.15 5.96
C VAL A 536 -27.40 25.85 5.89
N ASP A 537 -26.57 25.73 4.85
CA ASP A 537 -25.60 24.65 4.68
C ASP A 537 -24.19 25.20 4.84
N LEU A 538 -23.43 24.65 5.79
CA LEU A 538 -22.09 25.10 6.10
C LEU A 538 -21.10 24.41 5.15
N LYS A 539 -20.17 25.17 4.58
CA LYS A 539 -19.06 24.62 3.80
C LYS A 539 -17.72 25.06 4.38
N THR A 540 -16.95 24.06 4.78
CA THR A 540 -15.58 24.19 5.28
C THR A 540 -14.52 24.07 4.17
N GLY A 541 -14.92 23.70 2.96
CA GLY A 541 -14.03 23.60 1.80
C GLY A 541 -13.54 24.96 1.29
N GLY A 542 -12.43 24.96 0.54
CA GLY A 542 -11.87 26.17 -0.09
C GLY A 542 -12.54 26.57 -1.41
N LYS A 543 -13.51 25.79 -1.90
CA LYS A 543 -14.23 26.09 -3.14
C LYS A 543 -15.09 27.34 -2.97
N VAL A 544 -14.89 28.31 -3.87
CA VAL A 544 -15.71 29.52 -3.93
C VAL A 544 -16.82 29.30 -4.96
N PHE A 545 -18.07 29.37 -4.52
CA PHE A 545 -19.23 29.27 -5.40
C PHE A 545 -19.57 30.63 -6.02
N THR A 546 -19.86 30.64 -7.32
CA THR A 546 -20.45 31.82 -7.97
C THR A 546 -21.91 32.01 -7.54
N LYS A 547 -22.49 33.18 -7.84
CA LYS A 547 -23.92 33.43 -7.54
C LYS A 547 -24.83 32.48 -8.33
N ASP A 548 -24.50 32.23 -9.60
CA ASP A 548 -25.29 31.35 -10.47
C ASP A 548 -25.21 29.88 -10.05
N GLU A 549 -24.01 29.41 -9.66
CA GLU A 549 -23.83 28.05 -9.12
C GLU A 549 -24.62 27.82 -7.82
N ALA A 550 -24.75 28.86 -6.98
CA ALA A 550 -25.55 28.77 -5.76
C ALA A 550 -27.05 28.76 -6.05
N GLN A 551 -27.51 29.56 -7.03
CA GLN A 551 -28.91 29.56 -7.46
C GLN A 551 -29.34 28.22 -8.06
N ASN A 552 -28.45 27.56 -8.79
CA ASN A 552 -28.70 26.24 -9.39
C ASN A 552 -28.17 25.08 -8.52
N ASN A 553 -27.89 25.32 -7.23
CA ASN A 553 -27.31 24.30 -6.36
C ASN A 553 -28.34 23.19 -6.06
N PRO A 554 -28.06 21.92 -6.42
CA PRO A 554 -28.99 20.82 -6.17
C PRO A 554 -29.23 20.57 -4.69
N GLN A 555 -28.19 20.58 -3.86
CA GLN A 555 -28.26 20.30 -2.42
C GLN A 555 -29.20 21.28 -1.71
N LEU A 556 -29.03 22.59 -1.94
CA LEU A 556 -29.93 23.62 -1.41
C LEU A 556 -31.36 23.45 -1.91
N GLY A 557 -31.53 23.09 -3.19
CA GLY A 557 -32.83 22.81 -3.79
C GLY A 557 -33.60 21.70 -3.07
N LEU A 558 -32.96 20.57 -2.71
CA LEU A 558 -33.65 19.52 -1.93
C LEU A 558 -34.03 19.98 -0.53
N TYR A 559 -33.21 20.80 0.12
CA TYR A 559 -33.54 21.32 1.44
C TYR A 559 -34.79 22.22 1.39
N GLN A 560 -34.89 23.06 0.37
CA GLN A 560 -36.09 23.86 0.14
C GLN A 560 -37.31 22.99 -0.18
N LEU A 561 -37.16 21.95 -1.02
CA LEU A 561 -38.24 20.98 -1.28
C LEU A 561 -38.68 20.24 -0.02
N ALA A 562 -37.76 19.94 0.90
CA ALA A 562 -38.09 19.32 2.19
C ALA A 562 -38.98 20.24 3.04
N PHE A 563 -38.73 21.54 3.03
CA PHE A 563 -39.57 22.53 3.71
C PHE A 563 -40.97 22.62 3.07
N GLU A 564 -41.03 22.71 1.75
CA GLU A 564 -42.29 22.73 0.98
C GLU A 564 -43.14 21.47 1.19
N ASN A 565 -42.50 20.32 1.36
CA ASN A 565 -43.16 19.03 1.64
C ASN A 565 -43.38 18.78 3.14
N LYS A 566 -43.24 19.81 3.99
CA LYS A 566 -43.51 19.75 5.45
C LYS A 566 -42.67 18.71 6.19
N ALA A 567 -41.50 18.33 5.65
CA ALA A 567 -40.65 17.28 6.20
C ALA A 567 -39.98 17.63 7.55
N PHE A 568 -40.16 18.86 8.02
CA PHE A 568 -39.59 19.37 9.27
C PHE A 568 -40.63 19.58 10.38
N GLU A 569 -41.94 19.54 10.10
CA GLU A 569 -43.01 19.90 11.06
C GLU A 569 -42.97 19.09 12.36
N GLU A 570 -42.50 17.84 12.32
CA GLU A 570 -42.39 16.99 13.52
C GLU A 570 -41.14 17.28 14.37
N GLN A 571 -40.15 17.99 13.83
CA GLN A 571 -38.83 18.17 14.45
C GLN A 571 -38.53 19.59 14.91
N ILE A 572 -39.22 20.59 14.37
CA ILE A 572 -38.99 22.01 14.68
C ILE A 572 -40.32 22.74 14.88
N ASP A 573 -40.34 23.66 15.84
CA ASP A 573 -41.50 24.55 16.06
C ASP A 573 -41.43 25.71 15.05
N LEU A 574 -42.28 25.64 14.01
CA LEU A 574 -42.39 26.70 13.01
C LEU A 574 -43.32 27.82 13.50
N PRO A 575 -42.94 29.10 13.35
CA PRO A 575 -43.85 30.22 13.57
C PRO A 575 -45.13 30.12 12.73
N GLU A 576 -46.27 30.60 13.23
CA GLU A 576 -47.55 30.57 12.49
C GLU A 576 -47.50 31.32 11.14
N ASN A 577 -46.60 32.32 11.03
CA ASN A 577 -46.33 33.10 9.82
C ASN A 577 -45.08 32.64 9.05
N ALA A 578 -44.59 31.42 9.31
CA ALA A 578 -43.39 30.90 8.66
C ALA A 578 -43.57 30.80 7.15
N SER A 579 -42.69 31.45 6.40
CA SER A 579 -42.60 31.35 4.94
C SER A 579 -41.17 31.03 4.53
N LEU A 580 -40.99 30.22 3.49
CA LEU A 580 -39.66 29.89 2.99
C LEU A 580 -39.02 31.13 2.35
N GLY A 581 -37.98 31.66 3.00
CA GLY A 581 -37.17 32.77 2.48
C GLY A 581 -36.10 32.33 1.48
N GLY A 582 -35.75 31.04 1.49
CA GLY A 582 -34.78 30.43 0.58
C GLY A 582 -33.78 29.53 1.32
N ALA A 583 -32.64 29.30 0.68
CA ALA A 583 -31.53 28.59 1.29
C ALA A 583 -30.19 29.27 0.96
N LYS A 584 -29.17 29.10 1.80
CA LYS A 584 -27.85 29.70 1.59
C LYS A 584 -26.70 28.76 1.94
N LEU A 585 -25.63 28.86 1.16
CA LEU A 585 -24.33 28.28 1.49
C LEU A 585 -23.54 29.28 2.34
N LEU A 586 -23.08 28.83 3.51
CA LEU A 586 -22.17 29.56 4.38
C LEU A 586 -20.74 29.03 4.18
N LEU A 587 -19.92 29.78 3.44
CA LEU A 587 -18.53 29.40 3.17
C LEU A 587 -17.62 30.00 4.25
N ILE A 588 -16.98 29.15 5.05
CA ILE A 588 -16.05 29.58 6.12
C ILE A 588 -14.59 29.22 5.87
N GLY A 589 -14.30 28.50 4.78
CA GLY A 589 -12.95 28.05 4.42
C GLY A 589 -12.05 29.09 3.75
N GLY A 590 -12.58 30.28 3.40
CA GLY A 590 -11.83 31.37 2.79
C GLY A 590 -11.31 32.41 3.81
N ASP A 591 -10.78 33.53 3.34
CA ASP A 591 -10.26 34.61 4.21
C ASP A 591 -11.33 35.33 5.02
N LYS A 592 -12.59 35.26 4.57
CA LYS A 592 -13.76 35.88 5.21
C LYS A 592 -15.01 35.02 5.02
N PRO A 593 -15.99 35.05 5.94
CA PRO A 593 -17.24 34.34 5.76
C PRO A 593 -17.97 34.89 4.54
N THR A 594 -18.43 33.98 3.68
CA THR A 594 -19.11 34.35 2.45
C THR A 594 -20.44 33.61 2.35
N GLU A 595 -21.53 34.36 2.24
CA GLU A 595 -22.87 33.82 2.05
C GLU A 595 -23.21 33.78 0.54
N ARG A 596 -23.85 32.69 0.11
CA ARG A 596 -24.38 32.54 -1.25
C ARG A 596 -25.81 32.02 -1.16
N GLU A 597 -26.75 32.88 -1.52
CA GLU A 597 -28.17 32.59 -1.42
C GLU A 597 -28.71 31.96 -2.71
N GLN A 598 -29.65 31.05 -2.54
CA GLN A 598 -30.56 30.51 -3.53
C GLN A 598 -31.97 31.06 -3.22
N LEU A 599 -32.64 31.60 -4.24
CA LEU A 599 -33.97 32.16 -4.10
C LEU A 599 -34.97 31.10 -3.63
N SER A 600 -36.03 31.56 -2.95
CA SER A 600 -37.10 30.70 -2.46
C SER A 600 -37.81 29.96 -3.60
N LEU A 601 -37.92 28.64 -3.50
CA LEU A 601 -38.72 27.84 -4.44
C LEU A 601 -40.21 28.20 -4.38
N ALA A 602 -40.71 28.68 -3.24
CA ALA A 602 -42.08 29.14 -3.09
C ALA A 602 -42.39 30.38 -3.96
N SER A 603 -41.36 31.15 -4.31
CA SER A 603 -41.49 32.37 -5.11
C SER A 603 -41.53 32.12 -6.62
N SER A 604 -41.21 30.90 -7.08
CA SER A 604 -41.09 30.58 -8.50
C SER A 604 -41.46 29.13 -8.81
N GLU A 605 -42.63 28.96 -9.41
CA GLU A 605 -43.11 27.65 -9.88
C GLU A 605 -42.15 27.00 -10.90
N THR A 606 -41.48 27.80 -11.73
CA THR A 606 -40.49 27.30 -12.69
C THR A 606 -39.26 26.70 -12.02
N LEU A 607 -38.78 27.32 -10.93
CA LEU A 607 -37.63 26.80 -10.18
C LEU A 607 -38.01 25.53 -9.42
N LYS A 608 -39.19 25.49 -8.82
CA LYS A 608 -39.72 24.30 -8.13
C LYS A 608 -39.80 23.10 -9.08
N ASN A 609 -40.46 23.27 -10.23
CA ASN A 609 -40.54 22.23 -11.27
C ASN A 609 -39.16 21.81 -11.79
N HIS A 610 -38.18 22.71 -11.88
CA HIS A 610 -36.83 22.36 -12.29
C HIS A 610 -36.18 21.36 -11.32
N PHE A 611 -36.22 21.64 -10.01
CA PHE A 611 -35.62 20.74 -9.02
C PHE A 611 -36.39 19.43 -8.86
N GLU A 612 -37.72 19.45 -8.96
CA GLU A 612 -38.52 18.22 -8.93
C GLU A 612 -38.17 17.29 -10.10
N ASN A 613 -38.11 17.83 -11.32
CA ASN A 613 -37.68 17.07 -12.52
C ASN A 613 -36.23 16.57 -12.40
N LEU A 614 -35.35 17.36 -11.80
CA LEU A 614 -33.96 17.00 -11.59
C LEU A 614 -33.83 15.80 -10.62
N VAL A 615 -34.61 15.78 -9.54
CA VAL A 615 -34.66 14.66 -8.59
C VAL A 615 -35.22 13.41 -9.25
N GLU A 616 -36.29 13.53 -10.04
CA GLU A 616 -36.87 12.39 -10.76
C GLU A 616 -35.89 11.79 -11.77
N THR A 617 -35.24 12.64 -12.58
CA THR A 617 -34.23 12.20 -13.55
C THR A 617 -33.05 11.52 -12.85
N ALA A 618 -32.60 12.07 -11.73
CA ALA A 618 -31.52 11.47 -10.96
C ALA A 618 -31.94 10.15 -10.32
N ALA A 619 -33.14 10.03 -9.78
CA ALA A 619 -33.66 8.79 -9.21
C ALA A 619 -33.71 7.66 -10.25
N GLN A 620 -34.21 7.95 -11.47
CA GLN A 620 -34.22 6.99 -12.58
C GLN A 620 -32.81 6.59 -13.05
N GLY A 621 -31.86 7.52 -12.98
CA GLY A 621 -30.46 7.23 -13.30
C GLY A 621 -29.75 6.43 -12.21
N MET A 622 -30.02 6.74 -10.93
CA MET A 622 -29.47 6.06 -9.76
C MET A 622 -30.02 4.64 -9.58
N SER A 623 -31.22 4.32 -10.07
CA SER A 623 -31.75 2.95 -10.13
C SER A 623 -31.04 2.05 -11.15
N MET A 624 -30.18 2.62 -11.99
CA MET A 624 -29.47 1.91 -13.07
C MET A 624 -30.41 1.31 -14.13
N ASN A 625 -31.52 1.98 -14.45
CA ASN A 625 -32.46 1.51 -15.50
C ASN A 625 -31.78 1.32 -16.86
N SER A 626 -30.75 2.11 -17.16
CA SER A 626 -29.95 2.02 -18.38
C SER A 626 -28.95 0.86 -18.40
N LYS A 627 -28.78 0.12 -17.29
CA LYS A 627 -27.75 -0.91 -17.08
C LYS A 627 -26.30 -0.44 -17.24
N ILE A 628 -26.10 0.86 -17.40
CA ILE A 628 -24.80 1.50 -17.57
C ILE A 628 -24.77 2.82 -16.81
N PHE A 629 -23.63 3.17 -16.23
CA PHE A 629 -23.37 4.50 -15.69
C PHE A 629 -22.48 5.28 -16.65
N LEU A 630 -22.90 6.51 -16.97
CA LEU A 630 -22.12 7.41 -17.80
C LEU A 630 -20.93 7.97 -17.03
N ALA A 631 -19.75 7.96 -17.67
CA ALA A 631 -18.53 8.58 -17.17
C ALA A 631 -18.36 9.95 -17.83
N ASN A 632 -18.88 11.00 -17.18
CA ASN A 632 -18.75 12.36 -17.69
C ASN A 632 -17.37 12.92 -17.36
N VAL A 633 -16.66 13.44 -18.35
CA VAL A 633 -15.38 14.13 -18.13
C VAL A 633 -15.66 15.57 -17.69
N GLY A 634 -15.16 15.96 -16.52
CA GLY A 634 -15.38 17.30 -15.96
C GLY A 634 -14.28 17.74 -15.00
N SER A 635 -14.53 18.81 -14.23
CA SER A 635 -13.55 19.38 -13.28
C SER A 635 -13.06 18.38 -12.24
N HIS A 636 -13.93 17.47 -11.79
CA HIS A 636 -13.60 16.40 -10.83
C HIS A 636 -12.56 15.39 -11.36
N CYS A 637 -12.25 15.39 -12.65
CA CYS A 637 -11.23 14.53 -13.24
C CYS A 637 -9.80 15.11 -13.17
N SER A 638 -9.66 16.44 -13.05
CA SER A 638 -8.37 17.14 -13.24
C SER A 638 -8.07 18.22 -12.20
N ASN A 639 -9.04 18.67 -11.41
CA ASN A 639 -8.85 19.70 -10.40
C ASN A 639 -8.28 19.11 -9.11
N GLU A 640 -7.19 19.66 -8.58
CA GLU A 640 -6.58 19.20 -7.31
C GLU A 640 -7.52 19.34 -6.09
N ASN A 641 -8.54 20.19 -6.17
CA ASN A 641 -9.52 20.41 -5.12
C ASN A 641 -10.79 19.55 -5.24
N GLU A 642 -10.93 18.78 -6.32
CA GLU A 642 -12.05 17.85 -6.52
C GLU A 642 -11.49 16.45 -6.81
N TYR A 643 -12.16 15.40 -6.35
CA TYR A 643 -11.63 14.04 -6.48
C TYR A 643 -12.52 13.22 -7.41
N GLY A 644 -11.91 12.49 -8.34
CA GLY A 644 -12.57 11.57 -9.26
C GLY A 644 -12.08 10.14 -9.07
N SER A 645 -12.90 9.27 -8.47
CA SER A 645 -12.61 7.83 -8.26
C SER A 645 -12.52 7.00 -9.55
N CYS A 646 -12.85 7.57 -10.71
CA CYS A 646 -12.83 6.93 -12.02
C CYS A 646 -11.56 7.23 -12.85
N GLN A 647 -10.48 7.76 -12.24
CA GLN A 647 -9.26 8.19 -12.95
C GLN A 647 -8.61 7.09 -13.81
N ILE A 648 -8.75 5.82 -13.42
CA ILE A 648 -8.27 4.67 -14.21
C ILE A 648 -8.86 4.64 -15.63
N HIS A 649 -10.10 5.11 -15.81
CA HIS A 649 -10.78 5.18 -17.10
C HIS A 649 -10.32 6.36 -17.98
N LEU A 650 -9.59 7.33 -17.41
CA LEU A 650 -8.99 8.44 -18.15
C LEU A 650 -7.61 8.09 -18.71
N THR A 651 -7.01 7.01 -18.21
CA THR A 651 -5.72 6.54 -18.70
C THR A 651 -5.95 5.82 -20.03
N LYS A 652 -5.35 6.31 -21.13
CA LYS A 652 -5.40 5.59 -22.41
C LYS A 652 -4.93 4.16 -22.18
N ALA A 653 -5.67 3.18 -22.68
CA ALA A 653 -5.26 1.79 -22.63
C ALA A 653 -3.85 1.67 -23.23
N VAL A 654 -2.86 1.36 -22.38
CA VAL A 654 -1.52 1.01 -22.84
C VAL A 654 -1.56 -0.45 -23.27
N SER A 655 -2.42 -0.78 -24.22
CA SER A 655 -2.23 -2.00 -24.98
C SER A 655 -1.02 -1.74 -25.86
N TYR A 656 0.12 -2.32 -25.49
CA TYR A 656 1.24 -2.50 -26.39
C TYR A 656 0.75 -3.32 -27.58
N VAL A 657 0.25 -2.63 -28.60
CA VAL A 657 0.14 -3.17 -29.95
C VAL A 657 1.57 -3.10 -30.48
N GLY A 658 2.33 -4.15 -30.16
CA GLY A 658 3.58 -4.44 -30.84
C GLY A 658 3.29 -5.11 -32.18
#